data_AF-A0A4R0RBE6-F1
#
_entry.id   AF-A0A4R0RBE6-F1
#
_cell.length_a   1.000
_cell.length_b   1.000
_cell.length_c   1.000
_cell.angle_alpha   90.00
_cell.angle_beta   90.00
_cell.angle_gamma   90.00
#
_symmetry.space_group_name_H-M   'P 1'
#
loop_
_entity.id
_entity.type
_entity.pdbx_description
1 polymer ?
#
loop_
_entity_poly.entity_id
_entity_poly.type
_entity_poly.pdbx_seq_one_letter_code
_entity_poly.pdbx_strand_id
1 'polypeptide(L)'
;MATLRRQFVSAMHCMFLDQTEANFRFLTSIGRAVRSIPTTISIYSANLKVLRRAKPVAIEEDAKELDLSRSRSIFWLLEVSTDPKIRLDTLLLLPQSDWTLDALRENLSVDMLDFLLDHLVRCFEKGTDGMHLMTSKEEQAVQICDAFLFVYWELHILDVRTATCWILGPGRSFAQSHHEILDCLMLPFTQSDRKAKHLPLHLMFLTIRSHVDELWHYVKSIAPRLGELQPKSDELWSTLQRKRTTSTVPVTGPSRFARPRLHLHTLILMSQISRRDKWGLSNNLEQLRNVIAHCCELGPSATEHIITCSVAFATTLGYELKGDASLGIITTPKQVSISAAHAILEGIPREIEEYEQNEEDACHLVHSGLAVLTANIRLLVSLRTPDIANHLLKLCTWMYDRLVNQRYAAQWVRTLAGFLRLVIYAVSTTEFPYHLSPEGWCPDPAHLKWLPTFLQKLSSLSGEQSGTLGEDEVHHAAADTFLLLARGGSIGLISEDGLFATFDWVIGLSFPAEWPPNIKQIPLFRLQMAMIGVVDALIRIPGHLPPDFISQLRTRIVSSLPNVVTHPTQSLSKSESENFKAIYERDKAFIDTLLSLTPQSSDRESWLNDSVNDAYVRAWAHIVHRWLIPDPDDPVSRVHDFSLASLLACTKLCQATAADWGDDLACIQRVAVVAVWHEWFAWYWTDKAPEDLDALVERTRIVMKLDARSAVGVGAYVSELRYYMTRIRKDYPSHVEGLHFPDLISTVEGREAEIKELKNWALPAATSPGILTQGQRLR
;
A
#
# COMPACT_ATOMS: atom_id res chain seq x y z
N MET A 1 29.07 22.82 -41.05
CA MET A 1 27.91 22.30 -40.30
C MET A 1 27.06 21.28 -41.06
N ALA A 2 26.64 21.53 -42.32
CA ALA A 2 25.82 20.57 -43.07
C ALA A 2 26.51 19.21 -43.31
N THR A 3 27.83 19.20 -43.49
CA THR A 3 28.64 17.98 -43.66
C THR A 3 28.73 17.15 -42.37
N LEU A 4 28.88 17.81 -41.22
CA LEU A 4 28.87 17.17 -39.89
C LEU A 4 27.49 16.55 -39.57
N ARG A 5 26.39 17.20 -39.99
CA ARG A 5 25.04 16.66 -39.83
C ARG A 5 24.81 15.40 -40.67
N ARG A 6 25.37 15.32 -41.89
CA ARG A 6 25.30 14.10 -42.71
C ARG A 6 26.15 12.97 -42.15
N GLN A 7 27.34 13.27 -41.64
CA GLN A 7 28.20 12.26 -41.02
C GLN A 7 27.60 11.71 -39.72
N PHE A 8 26.96 12.55 -38.90
CA PHE A 8 26.27 12.12 -37.68
C PHE A 8 25.04 11.24 -37.97
N VAL A 9 24.23 11.60 -38.98
CA VAL A 9 23.07 10.78 -39.38
C VAL A 9 23.53 9.44 -39.99
N SER A 10 24.61 9.42 -40.76
CA SER A 10 25.18 8.17 -41.29
C SER A 10 25.74 7.27 -40.19
N ALA A 11 26.40 7.83 -39.18
CA ALA A 11 26.92 7.07 -38.04
C ALA A 11 25.80 6.48 -37.18
N MET A 12 24.73 7.25 -36.94
CA MET A 12 23.54 6.75 -36.24
C MET A 12 22.81 5.65 -37.02
N HIS A 13 22.76 5.74 -38.35
CA HIS A 13 22.12 4.73 -39.19
C HIS A 13 22.92 3.41 -39.21
N CYS A 14 24.25 3.48 -39.19
CA CYS A 14 25.11 2.30 -39.06
C CYS A 14 25.00 1.65 -37.67
N MET A 15 24.98 2.45 -36.59
CA MET A 15 24.79 1.92 -35.23
C MET A 15 23.42 1.24 -35.04
N PHE A 16 22.36 1.77 -35.65
CA PHE A 16 21.04 1.17 -35.57
C PHE A 16 20.95 -0.17 -36.32
N LEU A 17 21.61 -0.30 -37.47
CA LEU A 17 21.61 -1.54 -38.25
C LEU A 17 22.42 -2.64 -37.54
N ASP A 18 23.57 -2.32 -36.95
CA ASP A 18 24.39 -3.29 -36.22
C ASP A 18 23.69 -3.81 -34.94
N GLN A 19 22.96 -2.93 -34.22
CA GLN A 19 22.19 -3.33 -33.03
C GLN A 19 21.00 -4.24 -33.40
N THR A 20 20.37 -3.99 -34.55
CA THR A 20 19.20 -4.77 -35.00
C THR A 20 19.64 -6.15 -35.50
N GLU A 21 20.79 -6.24 -36.16
CA GLU A 21 21.36 -7.53 -36.60
C GLU A 21 21.88 -8.36 -35.42
N ALA A 22 22.47 -7.73 -34.40
CA ALA A 22 22.87 -8.41 -33.15
C ALA A 22 21.66 -8.99 -32.40
N ASN A 23 20.55 -8.23 -32.31
CA ASN A 23 19.31 -8.70 -31.69
C ASN A 23 18.65 -9.83 -32.48
N PHE A 24 18.71 -9.78 -33.82
CA PHE A 24 18.16 -10.84 -34.66
C PHE A 24 18.98 -12.14 -34.54
N ARG A 25 20.31 -12.05 -34.45
CA ARG A 25 21.21 -13.20 -34.19
C ARG A 25 21.03 -13.78 -32.79
N PHE A 26 20.78 -12.95 -31.78
CA PHE A 26 20.46 -13.39 -30.41
C PHE A 26 19.13 -14.14 -30.35
N LEU A 27 18.08 -13.64 -31.00
CA LEU A 27 16.78 -14.29 -31.04
C LEU A 27 16.78 -15.58 -31.87
N THR A 28 17.57 -15.67 -32.94
CA THR A 28 17.76 -16.93 -33.68
C THR A 28 18.64 -17.94 -32.93
N SER A 29 19.54 -17.49 -32.05
CA SER A 29 20.29 -18.36 -31.12
C SER A 29 19.36 -18.98 -30.06
N ILE A 30 18.48 -18.18 -29.46
CA ILE A 30 17.46 -18.65 -28.50
C ILE A 30 16.48 -19.61 -29.18
N GLY A 31 16.06 -19.31 -30.41
CA GLY A 31 15.19 -20.19 -31.22
C GLY A 31 15.81 -21.55 -31.58
N ARG A 32 17.15 -21.67 -31.58
CA ARG A 32 17.86 -22.95 -31.76
C ARG A 32 18.13 -23.67 -30.43
N ALA A 33 18.40 -22.95 -29.34
CA ALA A 33 18.57 -23.53 -28.01
C ALA A 33 17.29 -24.19 -27.48
N VAL A 34 16.11 -23.69 -27.86
CA VAL A 34 14.81 -24.26 -27.47
C VAL A 34 14.46 -25.54 -28.25
N ARG A 35 15.16 -25.86 -29.35
CA ARG A 35 14.88 -27.06 -30.16
C ARG A 35 15.74 -28.28 -29.83
N SER A 36 16.63 -28.23 -28.85
CA SER A 36 17.56 -29.33 -28.53
C SER A 36 17.47 -29.89 -27.11
N ILE A 37 16.31 -29.78 -26.44
CA ILE A 37 16.08 -30.47 -25.16
C ILE A 37 15.06 -31.59 -25.35
N PRO A 38 15.49 -32.82 -25.67
CA PRO A 38 14.66 -34.00 -25.45
C PRO A 38 15.06 -34.71 -24.15
N THR A 39 14.03 -35.21 -23.45
CA THR A 39 14.10 -36.35 -22.51
C THR A 39 14.52 -36.11 -21.05
N THR A 40 13.90 -35.16 -20.34
CA THR A 40 13.79 -35.27 -18.86
C THR A 40 12.49 -34.67 -18.27
N ILE A 41 11.40 -34.61 -19.05
CA ILE A 41 10.08 -34.15 -18.58
C ILE A 41 9.01 -35.22 -18.86
N SER A 42 9.34 -36.48 -18.56
CA SER A 42 8.35 -37.58 -18.58
C SER A 42 7.98 -38.10 -17.19
N ILE A 43 8.69 -37.68 -16.14
CA ILE A 43 8.48 -38.18 -14.76
C ILE A 43 7.70 -37.16 -13.90
N TYR A 44 7.71 -35.87 -14.23
CA TYR A 44 6.93 -34.83 -13.52
C TYR A 44 5.46 -34.69 -13.97
N SER A 45 5.04 -35.36 -15.04
CA SER A 45 3.66 -35.25 -15.57
C SER A 45 2.65 -36.15 -14.86
N ALA A 46 3.09 -37.10 -14.04
CA ALA A 46 2.21 -38.05 -13.34
C ALA A 46 1.61 -37.48 -12.05
N ASN A 47 2.30 -36.56 -11.35
CA ASN A 47 1.84 -36.03 -10.05
C ASN A 47 1.11 -34.67 -10.12
N LEU A 48 0.99 -34.06 -11.31
CA LEU A 48 0.21 -32.83 -11.53
C LEU A 48 -1.25 -33.09 -11.96
N LYS A 49 -1.72 -34.34 -11.95
CA LYS A 49 -3.11 -34.69 -12.26
C LYS A 49 -4.09 -34.49 -11.10
N VAL A 50 -3.63 -34.18 -9.89
CA VAL A 50 -4.49 -33.96 -8.70
C VAL A 50 -4.76 -32.48 -8.41
N LEU A 51 -4.02 -31.54 -9.02
CA LEU A 51 -4.22 -30.08 -8.86
C LEU A 51 -4.89 -29.39 -10.07
N ARG A 52 -5.47 -30.16 -11.01
CA ARG A 52 -6.20 -29.65 -12.18
C ARG A 52 -7.73 -29.87 -12.10
N ARG A 53 -8.29 -29.68 -10.90
CA ARG A 53 -9.73 -29.48 -10.68
C ARG A 53 -10.04 -28.19 -9.91
N ALA A 54 -9.26 -27.14 -10.13
CA ALA A 54 -9.85 -25.81 -10.14
C ALA A 54 -10.28 -25.56 -11.59
N LYS A 55 -11.57 -25.83 -11.86
CA LYS A 55 -12.24 -25.33 -13.07
C LYS A 55 -11.88 -23.83 -13.15
N PRO A 56 -11.50 -23.27 -14.31
CA PRO A 56 -11.54 -21.83 -14.44
C PRO A 56 -12.93 -21.44 -13.96
N VAL A 57 -13.02 -20.57 -12.96
CA VAL A 57 -14.23 -19.79 -12.80
C VAL A 57 -14.26 -18.94 -14.06
N ALA A 58 -14.75 -19.53 -15.15
CA ALA A 58 -15.46 -18.77 -16.14
C ALA A 58 -16.49 -18.03 -15.31
N ILE A 59 -16.21 -16.76 -15.05
CA ILE A 59 -17.27 -15.81 -14.83
C ILE A 59 -18.02 -15.89 -16.17
N GLU A 60 -18.94 -16.85 -16.28
CA GLU A 60 -20.14 -16.66 -17.06
C GLU A 60 -20.76 -15.42 -16.39
N GLU A 61 -20.31 -14.24 -16.81
CA GLU A 61 -21.18 -13.08 -16.78
C GLU A 61 -22.37 -13.56 -17.60
N ASP A 62 -23.40 -14.04 -16.90
CA ASP A 62 -24.73 -14.22 -17.45
C ASP A 62 -24.92 -13.02 -18.36
N ALA A 63 -24.94 -13.27 -19.67
CA ALA A 63 -25.32 -12.27 -20.65
C ALA A 63 -26.79 -11.99 -20.34
N LYS A 64 -27.04 -11.20 -19.29
CA LYS A 64 -28.35 -10.73 -18.90
C LYS A 64 -28.88 -10.06 -20.14
N GLU A 65 -29.83 -10.75 -20.75
CA GLU A 65 -30.55 -10.28 -21.91
C GLU A 65 -31.00 -8.85 -21.59
N LEU A 66 -30.45 -7.89 -22.33
CA LEU A 66 -30.70 -6.47 -22.10
C LEU A 66 -32.21 -6.26 -22.08
N ASP A 67 -32.76 -5.81 -20.96
CA ASP A 67 -34.18 -5.51 -20.85
C ASP A 67 -34.48 -4.18 -21.54
N LEU A 68 -34.42 -4.20 -22.88
CA LEU A 68 -34.75 -3.06 -23.72
C LEU A 68 -36.23 -2.65 -23.59
N SER A 69 -37.09 -3.48 -22.98
CA SER A 69 -38.50 -3.15 -22.78
C SER A 69 -38.67 -1.97 -21.82
N ARG A 70 -37.79 -1.85 -20.81
CA ARG A 70 -37.79 -0.73 -19.87
C ARG A 70 -37.42 0.58 -20.55
N SER A 71 -36.40 0.56 -21.42
CA SER A 71 -35.95 1.74 -22.17
C SER A 71 -37.05 2.33 -23.07
N ARG A 72 -37.77 1.46 -23.80
CA ARG A 72 -38.89 1.88 -24.67
C ARG A 72 -40.05 2.47 -23.86
N SER A 73 -40.35 1.90 -22.69
CA SER A 73 -41.42 2.38 -21.82
C SER A 73 -41.13 3.78 -21.26
N ILE A 74 -39.86 4.05 -20.93
CA ILE A 74 -39.42 5.36 -20.44
C ILE A 74 -39.56 6.42 -21.53
N PHE A 75 -39.10 6.17 -22.76
CA PHE A 75 -39.28 7.15 -23.84
C PHE A 75 -40.73 7.36 -24.23
N TRP A 76 -41.51 6.28 -24.31
CA TRP A 76 -42.95 6.39 -24.53
C TRP A 76 -43.60 7.28 -23.47
N LEU A 77 -43.27 7.10 -22.18
CA LEU A 77 -43.76 7.97 -21.10
C LEU A 77 -43.32 9.43 -21.25
N LEU A 78 -42.07 9.69 -21.67
CA LEU A 78 -41.57 11.06 -21.90
C LEU A 78 -42.28 11.74 -23.08
N GLU A 79 -42.67 10.97 -24.09
CA GLU A 79 -43.36 11.46 -25.29
C GLU A 79 -44.85 11.71 -25.01
N VAL A 80 -45.55 10.79 -24.33
CA VAL A 80 -47.01 10.86 -24.18
C VAL A 80 -47.48 11.61 -22.94
N SER A 81 -46.66 11.65 -21.89
CA SER A 81 -47.07 12.27 -20.63
C SER A 81 -46.95 13.79 -20.69
N THR A 82 -48.05 14.49 -20.38
CA THR A 82 -48.06 15.94 -20.19
C THR A 82 -47.96 16.36 -18.71
N ASP A 83 -48.03 15.40 -17.78
CA ASP A 83 -47.88 15.66 -16.35
C ASP A 83 -46.40 15.91 -16.02
N PRO A 84 -46.03 17.12 -15.55
CA PRO A 84 -44.63 17.44 -15.24
C PRO A 84 -44.04 16.54 -14.16
N LYS A 85 -44.84 16.04 -13.21
CA LYS A 85 -44.33 15.14 -12.17
C LYS A 85 -43.95 13.78 -12.77
N ILE A 86 -44.83 13.20 -13.59
CA ILE A 86 -44.55 11.93 -14.26
C ILE A 86 -43.35 12.10 -15.21
N ARG A 87 -43.27 13.20 -15.95
CA ARG A 87 -42.12 13.48 -16.82
C ARG A 87 -40.82 13.59 -16.03
N LEU A 88 -40.81 14.31 -14.91
CA LEU A 88 -39.64 14.39 -14.03
C LEU A 88 -39.26 13.01 -13.52
N ASP A 89 -40.17 12.30 -12.88
CA ASP A 89 -39.92 10.96 -12.31
C ASP A 89 -39.37 10.01 -13.40
N THR A 90 -39.87 10.13 -14.63
CA THR A 90 -39.39 9.36 -15.79
C THR A 90 -37.98 9.77 -16.23
N LEU A 91 -37.66 11.08 -16.25
CA LEU A 91 -36.29 11.56 -16.54
C LEU A 91 -35.28 11.09 -15.49
N LEU A 92 -35.68 11.03 -14.21
CA LEU A 92 -34.83 10.53 -13.12
C LEU A 92 -34.47 9.03 -13.25
N LEU A 93 -35.18 8.30 -14.11
CA LEU A 93 -34.89 6.91 -14.46
C LEU A 93 -33.90 6.76 -15.63
N LEU A 94 -33.63 7.83 -16.40
CA LEU A 94 -32.70 7.77 -17.55
C LEU A 94 -31.31 7.25 -17.13
N PRO A 95 -30.65 7.78 -16.08
CA PRO A 95 -29.34 7.29 -15.62
C PRO A 95 -29.35 5.83 -15.12
N GLN A 96 -30.53 5.26 -14.88
CA GLN A 96 -30.72 3.97 -14.22
C GLN A 96 -31.12 2.86 -15.19
N SER A 97 -31.21 3.18 -16.48
CA SER A 97 -31.73 2.30 -17.52
C SER A 97 -30.66 2.01 -18.55
N ASP A 98 -30.74 0.84 -19.19
CA ASP A 98 -29.85 0.48 -20.28
C ASP A 98 -30.37 1.05 -21.60
N TRP A 99 -29.47 1.61 -22.42
CA TRP A 99 -29.83 2.28 -23.67
C TRP A 99 -28.99 1.80 -24.85
N THR A 100 -29.59 1.81 -26.04
CA THR A 100 -28.83 1.79 -27.29
C THR A 100 -28.54 3.22 -27.74
N LEU A 101 -27.42 3.41 -28.45
CA LEU A 101 -27.08 4.73 -29.01
C LEU A 101 -28.18 5.28 -29.92
N ASP A 102 -28.81 4.42 -30.71
CA ASP A 102 -29.88 4.84 -31.62
C ASP A 102 -31.12 5.30 -30.85
N ALA A 103 -31.48 4.61 -29.75
CA ALA A 103 -32.59 5.03 -28.90
C ALA A 103 -32.31 6.37 -28.24
N LEU A 104 -31.09 6.61 -27.73
CA LEU A 104 -30.71 7.92 -27.18
C LEU A 104 -30.73 9.01 -28.27
N ARG A 105 -30.19 8.73 -29.45
CA ARG A 105 -30.12 9.69 -30.57
C ARG A 105 -31.51 10.16 -31.02
N GLU A 106 -32.47 9.25 -31.06
CA GLU A 106 -33.84 9.56 -31.51
C GLU A 106 -34.65 10.34 -30.47
N ASN A 107 -34.33 10.22 -29.18
CA ASN A 107 -35.22 10.65 -28.11
C ASN A 107 -34.65 11.71 -27.15
N LEU A 108 -33.33 11.85 -27.02
CA LEU A 108 -32.76 12.92 -26.18
C LEU A 108 -32.96 14.28 -26.82
N SER A 109 -33.38 15.27 -26.02
CA SER A 109 -33.56 16.65 -26.48
C SER A 109 -33.07 17.67 -25.45
N VAL A 110 -32.75 18.87 -25.93
CA VAL A 110 -32.33 19.98 -25.06
C VAL A 110 -33.45 20.48 -24.16
N ASP A 111 -34.72 20.31 -24.54
CA ASP A 111 -35.87 20.69 -23.71
C ASP A 111 -35.90 19.90 -22.40
N MET A 112 -35.34 18.68 -22.38
CA MET A 112 -35.18 17.90 -21.16
C MET A 112 -34.21 18.57 -20.19
N LEU A 113 -33.15 19.21 -20.68
CA LEU A 113 -32.18 19.94 -19.85
C LEU A 113 -32.84 21.16 -19.19
N ASP A 114 -33.56 21.96 -19.98
CA ASP A 114 -34.28 23.13 -19.45
C ASP A 114 -35.33 22.71 -18.41
N PHE A 115 -36.04 21.61 -18.67
CA PHE A 115 -37.01 21.04 -17.75
C PHE A 115 -36.38 20.58 -16.42
N LEU A 116 -35.22 19.92 -16.48
CA LEU A 116 -34.47 19.50 -15.29
C LEU A 116 -33.95 20.71 -14.49
N LEU A 117 -33.47 21.75 -15.17
CA LEU A 117 -33.02 22.98 -14.51
C LEU A 117 -34.15 23.71 -13.78
N ASP A 118 -35.34 23.82 -14.38
CA ASP A 118 -36.50 24.42 -13.73
C ASP A 118 -36.89 23.66 -12.45
N HIS A 119 -36.81 22.32 -12.48
CA HIS A 119 -37.05 21.51 -11.28
C HIS A 119 -35.94 21.61 -10.25
N LEU A 120 -34.68 21.76 -10.69
CA LEU A 120 -33.56 21.98 -9.80
C LEU A 120 -33.72 23.28 -9.00
N VAL A 121 -34.15 24.37 -9.64
CA VAL A 121 -34.40 25.66 -8.97
C VAL A 121 -35.39 25.51 -7.83
N ARG A 122 -36.42 24.68 -8.00
CA ARG A 122 -37.45 24.41 -6.98
C ARG A 122 -36.94 23.60 -5.78
N CYS A 123 -35.73 23.04 -5.83
CA CYS A 123 -35.10 22.40 -4.69
C CYS A 123 -34.44 23.41 -3.73
N PHE A 124 -34.30 24.67 -4.14
CA PHE A 124 -33.65 25.73 -3.35
C PHE A 124 -34.68 26.71 -2.80
N GLU A 125 -34.42 27.20 -1.58
CA GLU A 125 -35.17 28.31 -0.98
C GLU A 125 -34.25 29.50 -0.73
N LYS A 126 -34.81 30.70 -0.86
CA LYS A 126 -34.10 31.93 -0.51
C LYS A 126 -34.20 32.15 0.99
N GLY A 127 -33.11 31.89 1.70
CA GLY A 127 -32.94 32.16 3.13
C GLY A 127 -32.44 33.58 3.40
N THR A 128 -32.22 33.90 4.67
CA THR A 128 -31.63 35.18 5.11
C THR A 128 -30.19 35.36 4.62
N ASP A 129 -29.47 34.25 4.48
CA ASP A 129 -28.04 34.21 4.16
C ASP A 129 -27.78 33.89 2.67
N GLY A 130 -28.84 33.87 1.86
CA GLY A 130 -28.79 33.50 0.44
C GLY A 130 -29.61 32.25 0.10
N MET A 131 -29.39 31.71 -1.10
CA MET A 131 -29.99 30.43 -1.48
C MET A 131 -29.46 29.30 -0.60
N HIS A 132 -30.32 28.34 -0.27
CA HIS A 132 -29.91 27.11 0.38
C HIS A 132 -30.71 25.92 -0.16
N LEU A 133 -30.06 24.77 -0.25
CA LEU A 133 -30.72 23.52 -0.64
C LEU A 133 -31.62 23.06 0.50
N MET A 134 -32.92 22.90 0.25
CA MET A 134 -33.83 22.41 1.28
C MET A 134 -33.43 20.99 1.68
N THR A 135 -33.30 20.72 2.99
CA THR A 135 -32.90 19.39 3.49
C THR A 135 -33.88 18.29 3.05
N SER A 136 -35.16 18.62 2.89
CA SER A 136 -36.20 17.71 2.40
C SER A 136 -36.12 17.41 0.89
N LYS A 137 -35.35 18.19 0.14
CA LYS A 137 -35.19 18.11 -1.33
C LYS A 137 -33.79 17.72 -1.78
N GLU A 138 -32.89 17.46 -0.84
CA GLU A 138 -31.49 17.14 -1.13
C GLU A 138 -31.35 15.92 -2.06
N GLU A 139 -32.03 14.81 -1.74
CA GLU A 139 -32.02 13.61 -2.58
C GLU A 139 -32.61 13.87 -3.97
N GLN A 140 -33.68 14.65 -4.04
CA GLN A 140 -34.31 15.01 -5.32
C GLN A 140 -33.36 15.85 -6.18
N ALA A 141 -32.64 16.82 -5.60
CA ALA A 141 -31.65 17.62 -6.32
C ALA A 141 -30.51 16.76 -6.86
N VAL A 142 -30.02 15.80 -6.06
CA VAL A 142 -28.99 14.84 -6.49
C VAL A 142 -29.46 14.03 -7.70
N GLN A 143 -30.69 13.49 -7.65
CA GLN A 143 -31.27 12.73 -8.76
C GLN A 143 -31.46 13.60 -10.02
N ILE A 144 -31.88 14.87 -9.86
CA ILE A 144 -32.02 15.82 -10.97
C ILE A 144 -30.66 16.10 -11.60
N CYS A 145 -29.62 16.33 -10.80
CA CYS A 145 -28.26 16.53 -11.31
C CYS A 145 -27.73 15.29 -12.02
N ASP A 146 -28.00 14.08 -11.52
CA ASP A 146 -27.67 12.83 -12.22
C ASP A 146 -28.33 12.76 -13.61
N ALA A 147 -29.64 13.00 -13.67
CA ALA A 147 -30.39 13.00 -14.92
C ALA A 147 -29.88 14.08 -15.88
N PHE A 148 -29.55 15.26 -15.37
CA PHE A 148 -29.00 16.34 -16.18
C PHE A 148 -27.65 15.96 -16.78
N LEU A 149 -26.73 15.44 -15.96
CA LEU A 149 -25.39 15.06 -16.41
C LEU A 149 -25.49 13.96 -17.47
N PHE A 150 -26.38 12.98 -17.29
CA PHE A 150 -26.69 11.98 -18.31
C PHE A 150 -27.11 12.62 -19.62
N VAL A 151 -28.19 13.40 -19.60
CA VAL A 151 -28.76 13.98 -20.83
C VAL A 151 -27.75 14.89 -21.52
N TYR A 152 -27.06 15.75 -20.78
CA TYR A 152 -26.12 16.71 -21.35
C TYR A 152 -24.93 16.01 -22.01
N TRP A 153 -24.29 15.06 -21.30
CA TRP A 153 -23.09 14.42 -21.80
C TRP A 153 -23.37 13.42 -22.93
N GLU A 154 -24.51 12.72 -22.89
CA GLU A 154 -24.95 11.88 -24.02
C GLU A 154 -25.31 12.75 -25.24
N LEU A 155 -26.01 13.88 -25.05
CA LEU A 155 -26.23 14.84 -26.14
C LEU A 155 -24.91 15.37 -26.68
N HIS A 156 -23.92 15.64 -25.84
CA HIS A 156 -22.61 16.12 -26.28
C HIS A 156 -21.86 15.08 -27.13
N ILE A 157 -22.08 13.79 -26.90
CA ILE A 157 -21.52 12.71 -27.73
C ILE A 157 -22.31 12.56 -29.04
N LEU A 158 -23.64 12.54 -28.95
CA LEU A 158 -24.54 12.22 -30.06
C LEU A 158 -24.69 13.40 -31.05
N ASP A 159 -24.77 14.62 -30.50
CA ASP A 159 -24.91 15.87 -31.23
C ASP A 159 -24.21 17.01 -30.46
N VAL A 160 -22.87 17.02 -30.55
CA VAL A 160 -22.01 18.03 -29.95
C VAL A 160 -22.44 19.47 -30.30
N ARG A 161 -23.00 19.70 -31.49
CA ARG A 161 -23.45 21.03 -31.92
C ARG A 161 -24.62 21.46 -31.07
N THR A 162 -25.64 20.61 -30.95
CA THR A 162 -26.83 20.89 -30.15
C THR A 162 -26.49 21.12 -28.69
N ALA A 163 -25.66 20.27 -28.07
CA ALA A 163 -25.19 20.46 -26.69
C ALA A 163 -24.40 21.78 -26.51
N THR A 164 -23.49 22.09 -27.45
CA THR A 164 -22.68 23.33 -27.41
C THR A 164 -23.54 24.59 -27.59
N CYS A 165 -24.53 24.56 -28.49
CA CYS A 165 -25.45 25.68 -28.67
C CYS A 165 -26.33 25.87 -27.43
N TRP A 166 -26.78 24.78 -26.81
CA TRP A 166 -27.58 24.85 -25.59
C TRP A 166 -26.79 25.42 -24.40
N ILE A 167 -25.57 24.93 -24.15
CA ILE A 167 -24.77 25.39 -23.01
C ILE A 167 -24.39 26.87 -23.15
N LEU A 168 -24.11 27.34 -24.38
CA LEU A 168 -23.78 28.75 -24.66
C LEU A 168 -25.01 29.68 -24.65
N GLY A 169 -26.21 29.14 -24.86
CA GLY A 169 -27.48 29.87 -24.85
C GLY A 169 -28.22 29.71 -23.51
N PRO A 170 -29.24 28.82 -23.43
CA PRO A 170 -29.99 28.56 -22.19
C PRO A 170 -29.12 28.26 -20.97
N GLY A 171 -28.09 27.40 -21.09
CA GLY A 171 -27.22 27.03 -19.98
C GLY A 171 -26.48 28.24 -19.39
N ARG A 172 -25.99 29.14 -20.24
CA ARG A 172 -25.38 30.40 -19.83
C ARG A 172 -26.39 31.36 -19.19
N SER A 173 -27.58 31.48 -19.76
CA SER A 173 -28.66 32.30 -19.20
C SER A 173 -29.01 31.83 -17.79
N PHE A 174 -29.08 30.50 -17.59
CA PHE A 174 -29.27 29.89 -16.29
C PHE A 174 -28.12 30.23 -15.34
N ALA A 175 -26.87 30.04 -15.76
CA ALA A 175 -25.69 30.33 -14.92
C ALA A 175 -25.65 31.79 -14.43
N GLN A 176 -26.10 32.73 -15.28
CA GLN A 176 -26.19 34.15 -14.92
C GLN A 176 -27.36 34.44 -13.97
N SER A 177 -28.54 33.90 -14.28
CA SER A 177 -29.77 34.17 -13.51
C SER A 177 -29.81 33.45 -12.17
N HIS A 178 -29.09 32.34 -12.04
CA HIS A 178 -29.10 31.44 -10.89
C HIS A 178 -27.69 31.18 -10.33
N HIS A 179 -26.80 32.18 -10.39
CA HIS A 179 -25.42 32.04 -9.87
C HIS A 179 -25.40 31.64 -8.38
N GLU A 180 -26.34 32.13 -7.56
CA GLU A 180 -26.50 31.75 -6.14
C GLU A 180 -26.74 30.23 -5.96
N ILE A 181 -27.48 29.60 -6.88
CA ILE A 181 -27.69 28.14 -6.87
C ILE A 181 -26.38 27.43 -7.22
N LEU A 182 -25.66 27.90 -8.24
CA LEU A 182 -24.37 27.33 -8.62
C LEU A 182 -23.34 27.46 -7.48
N ASP A 183 -23.33 28.58 -6.75
CA ASP A 183 -22.51 28.75 -5.56
C ASP A 183 -22.87 27.71 -4.48
N CYS A 184 -24.16 27.39 -4.31
CA CYS A 184 -24.61 26.32 -3.40
C CYS A 184 -24.24 24.91 -3.86
N LEU A 185 -24.10 24.68 -5.18
CA LEU A 185 -23.62 23.40 -5.71
C LEU A 185 -22.10 23.24 -5.54
N MET A 186 -21.37 24.36 -5.39
CA MET A 186 -19.92 24.42 -5.15
C MET A 186 -19.53 24.14 -3.68
N LEU A 187 -20.33 23.37 -2.93
CA LEU A 187 -20.04 23.09 -1.53
C LEU A 187 -18.63 22.50 -1.36
N PRO A 188 -17.81 23.01 -0.41
CA PRO A 188 -16.47 22.50 -0.19
C PRO A 188 -16.50 21.01 0.14
N PHE A 189 -15.60 20.23 -0.46
CA PHE A 189 -15.42 18.79 -0.21
C PHE A 189 -14.84 18.47 1.18
N THR A 190 -15.01 19.31 2.19
CA THR A 190 -14.30 19.17 3.47
C THR A 190 -14.99 18.27 4.49
N GLN A 191 -16.29 17.92 4.35
CA GLN A 191 -17.02 17.06 5.30
C GLN A 191 -17.14 15.60 4.82
N SER A 192 -16.47 14.66 5.48
CA SER A 192 -16.29 13.22 5.09
C SER A 192 -17.55 12.42 4.81
N ASP A 193 -18.64 12.57 5.58
CA ASP A 193 -19.81 11.70 5.46
C ASP A 193 -20.82 12.09 4.37
N ARG A 194 -20.74 13.32 3.84
CA ARG A 194 -21.68 13.80 2.80
C ARG A 194 -21.19 13.60 1.37
N LYS A 195 -19.94 13.16 1.19
CA LYS A 195 -19.20 13.43 -0.06
C LYS A 195 -19.68 12.62 -1.28
N ALA A 196 -19.99 11.33 -1.11
CA ALA A 196 -20.44 10.49 -2.23
C ALA A 196 -21.81 10.93 -2.79
N LYS A 197 -22.73 11.36 -1.90
CA LYS A 197 -24.09 11.74 -2.29
C LYS A 197 -24.14 13.05 -3.07
N HIS A 198 -23.18 13.95 -2.86
CA HIS A 198 -23.15 15.27 -3.51
C HIS A 198 -22.28 15.33 -4.77
N LEU A 199 -21.59 14.25 -5.15
CA LEU A 199 -20.80 14.21 -6.38
C LEU A 199 -21.59 14.72 -7.63
N PRO A 200 -22.87 14.36 -7.83
CA PRO A 200 -23.64 14.86 -8.97
C PRO A 200 -23.85 16.37 -8.95
N LEU A 201 -24.08 16.94 -7.76
CA LEU A 201 -24.24 18.39 -7.58
C LEU A 201 -22.96 19.13 -8.01
N HIS A 202 -21.81 18.60 -7.64
CA HIS A 202 -20.52 19.20 -7.98
C HIS A 202 -20.16 19.03 -9.46
N LEU A 203 -20.41 17.86 -10.06
CA LEU A 203 -20.24 17.64 -11.50
C LEU A 203 -21.16 18.54 -12.32
N MET A 204 -22.38 18.77 -11.85
CA MET A 204 -23.33 19.71 -12.43
C MET A 204 -22.80 21.14 -12.39
N PHE A 205 -22.26 21.56 -11.25
CA PHE A 205 -21.60 22.86 -11.12
C PHE A 205 -20.47 23.03 -12.14
N LEU A 206 -19.56 22.06 -12.25
CA LEU A 206 -18.46 22.11 -13.22
C LEU A 206 -18.97 22.11 -14.68
N THR A 207 -20.04 21.38 -14.97
CA THR A 207 -20.65 21.32 -16.30
C THR A 207 -21.32 22.65 -16.68
N ILE A 208 -22.01 23.30 -15.76
CA ILE A 208 -22.75 24.54 -16.08
C ILE A 208 -21.89 25.78 -15.94
N ARG A 209 -21.08 25.90 -14.89
CA ARG A 209 -20.31 27.13 -14.65
C ARG A 209 -19.01 27.10 -15.44
N SER A 210 -18.17 26.11 -15.14
CA SER A 210 -16.80 26.05 -15.64
C SER A 210 -16.75 25.88 -17.15
N HIS A 211 -17.56 24.97 -17.70
CA HIS A 211 -17.60 24.74 -19.13
C HIS A 211 -18.24 25.91 -19.91
N VAL A 212 -19.29 26.56 -19.37
CA VAL A 212 -19.88 27.76 -19.99
C VAL A 212 -18.87 28.90 -20.04
N ASP A 213 -18.25 29.23 -18.92
CA ASP A 213 -17.34 30.38 -18.82
C ASP A 213 -16.19 30.25 -19.81
N GLU A 214 -15.73 29.02 -20.02
CA GLU A 214 -14.66 28.74 -20.93
C GLU A 214 -15.06 28.73 -22.41
N LEU A 215 -16.12 28.00 -22.76
CA LEU A 215 -16.65 28.06 -24.13
C LEU A 215 -16.97 29.51 -24.48
N TRP A 216 -17.47 30.30 -23.52
CA TRP A 216 -17.73 31.72 -23.69
C TRP A 216 -16.46 32.55 -23.82
N HIS A 217 -15.39 32.27 -23.05
CA HIS A 217 -14.09 32.91 -23.21
C HIS A 217 -13.53 32.67 -24.62
N TYR A 218 -13.66 31.43 -25.11
CA TYR A 218 -13.28 31.06 -26.46
C TYR A 218 -14.09 31.81 -27.51
N VAL A 219 -15.42 31.88 -27.34
CA VAL A 219 -16.31 32.68 -28.20
C VAL A 219 -15.94 34.17 -28.18
N LYS A 220 -15.62 34.74 -27.02
CA LYS A 220 -15.15 36.13 -26.91
C LYS A 220 -13.85 36.36 -27.66
N SER A 221 -12.92 35.39 -27.64
CA SER A 221 -11.67 35.47 -28.41
C SER A 221 -11.88 35.46 -29.93
N ILE A 222 -13.08 35.05 -30.36
CA ILE A 222 -13.51 34.99 -31.76
C ILE A 222 -14.40 36.19 -32.11
N ALA A 223 -14.85 36.96 -31.12
CA ALA A 223 -15.91 37.95 -31.30
C ALA A 223 -15.62 38.89 -32.48
N PRO A 224 -16.65 39.17 -33.30
CA PRO A 224 -16.49 39.93 -34.52
C PRO A 224 -16.15 41.40 -34.21
N ARG A 225 -15.63 42.11 -35.21
CA ARG A 225 -15.11 43.48 -35.00
C ARG A 225 -16.23 44.41 -34.54
N LEU A 226 -15.87 45.46 -33.79
CA LEU A 226 -16.82 46.46 -33.29
C LEU A 226 -17.72 46.96 -34.43
N GLY A 227 -19.02 46.62 -34.39
CA GLY A 227 -20.02 46.97 -35.42
C GLY A 227 -20.63 45.79 -36.19
N GLU A 228 -20.05 44.59 -36.09
CA GLU A 228 -20.66 43.37 -36.63
C GLU A 228 -21.72 42.82 -35.66
N LEU A 229 -22.89 42.45 -36.18
CA LEU A 229 -23.97 41.80 -35.43
C LEU A 229 -23.45 40.50 -34.79
N GLN A 230 -24.00 40.11 -33.64
CA GLN A 230 -23.62 38.84 -33.02
C GLN A 230 -23.76 37.71 -34.04
N PRO A 231 -22.74 36.85 -34.18
CA PRO A 231 -22.75 35.78 -35.16
C PRO A 231 -23.94 34.87 -34.88
N LYS A 232 -24.65 34.45 -35.93
CA LYS A 232 -25.73 33.47 -35.78
C LYS A 232 -25.13 32.17 -35.23
N SER A 233 -25.94 31.38 -34.50
CA SER A 233 -25.54 30.06 -33.95
C SER A 233 -24.71 29.22 -34.94
N ASP A 234 -25.11 29.22 -36.20
CA ASP A 234 -24.46 28.43 -37.26
C ASP A 234 -23.06 28.96 -37.62
N GLU A 235 -22.87 30.28 -37.60
CA GLU A 235 -21.57 30.92 -37.83
C GLU A 235 -20.63 30.66 -36.66
N LEU A 236 -21.15 30.73 -35.43
CA LEU A 236 -20.41 30.43 -34.20
C LEU A 236 -19.90 28.98 -34.22
N TRP A 237 -20.78 28.03 -34.52
CA TRP A 237 -20.43 26.62 -34.63
C TRP A 237 -19.42 26.36 -35.74
N SER A 238 -19.62 26.95 -36.93
CA SER A 238 -18.69 26.81 -38.04
C SER A 238 -17.29 27.34 -37.68
N THR A 239 -17.21 28.36 -36.82
CA THR A 239 -15.94 28.94 -36.37
C THR A 239 -15.28 28.07 -35.29
N LEU A 240 -16.06 27.54 -34.35
CA LEU A 240 -15.61 26.53 -33.39
C LEU A 240 -15.05 25.30 -34.11
N GLN A 241 -15.78 24.79 -35.11
CA GLN A 241 -15.37 23.63 -35.92
C GLN A 241 -14.11 23.91 -36.74
N ARG A 242 -13.97 25.12 -37.33
CA ARG A 242 -12.81 25.49 -38.15
C ARG A 242 -11.53 25.65 -37.33
N LYS A 243 -11.62 26.06 -36.07
CA LYS A 243 -10.45 26.14 -35.18
C LYS A 243 -10.17 24.82 -34.43
N ARG A 244 -11.18 23.97 -34.20
CA ARG A 244 -11.04 22.60 -33.67
C ARG A 244 -10.75 21.61 -34.83
N THR A 245 -9.65 21.77 -35.56
CA THR A 245 -9.28 20.89 -36.68
C THR A 245 -8.83 19.47 -36.28
N THR A 246 -8.87 19.10 -34.99
CA THR A 246 -8.60 17.73 -34.56
C THR A 246 -9.86 16.89 -34.67
N SER A 247 -9.83 15.90 -35.58
CA SER A 247 -10.82 14.84 -35.76
C SER A 247 -11.47 14.46 -34.43
N THR A 248 -12.73 14.87 -34.24
CA THR A 248 -13.61 14.21 -33.28
C THR A 248 -13.79 12.80 -33.81
N VAL A 249 -13.02 11.85 -33.28
CA VAL A 249 -13.31 10.43 -33.51
C VAL A 249 -14.70 10.20 -32.91
N PRO A 250 -15.74 9.94 -33.71
CA PRO A 250 -17.05 9.61 -33.15
C PRO A 250 -16.86 8.36 -32.30
N VAL A 251 -17.35 8.39 -31.07
CA VAL A 251 -17.33 7.22 -30.17
C VAL A 251 -18.33 6.22 -30.75
N THR A 252 -17.89 5.39 -31.69
CA THR A 252 -18.70 4.33 -32.29
C THR A 252 -18.57 3.07 -31.44
N GLY A 253 -19.28 3.04 -30.31
CA GLY A 253 -19.38 1.87 -29.44
C GLY A 253 -20.70 1.88 -28.68
N PRO A 254 -21.34 0.73 -28.43
CA PRO A 254 -22.61 0.70 -27.70
C PRO A 254 -22.46 1.31 -26.30
N SER A 255 -23.32 2.27 -25.94
CA SER A 255 -23.41 2.92 -24.64
C SER A 255 -23.96 1.96 -23.57
N ARG A 256 -23.17 0.94 -23.18
CA ARG A 256 -23.55 -0.05 -22.15
C ARG A 256 -22.99 0.37 -20.79
N PHE A 257 -23.65 1.32 -20.14
CA PHE A 257 -23.20 1.82 -18.85
C PHE A 257 -24.26 1.59 -17.77
N ALA A 258 -24.03 0.59 -16.91
CA ALA A 258 -24.81 0.44 -15.67
C ALA A 258 -24.66 1.69 -14.77
N ARG A 259 -25.68 2.02 -13.97
CA ARG A 259 -25.79 3.24 -13.12
C ARG A 259 -24.48 3.81 -12.50
N PRO A 260 -23.58 3.03 -11.84
CA PRO A 260 -22.32 3.56 -11.29
C PRO A 260 -21.29 4.03 -12.35
N ARG A 261 -21.54 3.81 -13.64
CA ARG A 261 -20.64 4.18 -14.75
C ARG A 261 -20.94 5.57 -15.33
N LEU A 262 -22.07 6.20 -15.02
CA LEU A 262 -22.40 7.52 -15.57
C LEU A 262 -21.43 8.61 -15.09
N HIS A 263 -21.18 8.71 -13.78
CA HIS A 263 -20.25 9.72 -13.25
C HIS A 263 -18.83 9.52 -13.77
N LEU A 264 -18.42 8.25 -13.91
CA LEU A 264 -17.14 7.88 -14.47
C LEU A 264 -17.01 8.27 -15.94
N HIS A 265 -18.04 8.02 -16.73
CA HIS A 265 -18.11 8.44 -18.12
C HIS A 265 -18.06 9.97 -18.24
N THR A 266 -18.86 10.65 -17.42
CA THR A 266 -18.87 12.11 -17.30
C THR A 266 -17.49 12.66 -16.98
N LEU A 267 -16.79 12.08 -15.99
CA LEU A 267 -15.43 12.47 -15.63
C LEU A 267 -14.43 12.31 -16.77
N ILE A 268 -14.50 11.21 -17.54
CA ILE A 268 -13.67 11.04 -18.74
C ILE A 268 -13.96 12.15 -19.74
N LEU A 269 -15.22 12.40 -20.06
CA LEU A 269 -15.61 13.39 -21.07
C LEU A 269 -15.18 14.80 -20.64
N MET A 270 -15.42 15.16 -19.39
CA MET A 270 -14.94 16.40 -18.80
C MET A 270 -13.42 16.51 -18.88
N SER A 271 -12.69 15.44 -18.58
CA SER A 271 -11.22 15.43 -18.68
C SER A 271 -10.73 15.60 -20.11
N GLN A 272 -11.37 14.95 -21.09
CA GLN A 272 -11.03 15.07 -22.51
C GLN A 272 -11.29 16.48 -23.04
N ILE A 273 -12.40 17.10 -22.62
CA ILE A 273 -12.74 18.47 -22.99
C ILE A 273 -11.81 19.46 -22.31
N SER A 274 -11.43 19.18 -21.06
CA SER A 274 -10.54 20.04 -20.28
C SER A 274 -9.23 20.35 -21.01
N ARG A 275 -8.73 19.35 -21.71
CA ARG A 275 -7.52 19.40 -22.52
C ARG A 275 -7.69 20.15 -23.84
N ARG A 276 -8.86 20.05 -24.49
CA ARG A 276 -9.09 20.60 -25.83
C ARG A 276 -9.25 22.11 -25.83
N ASP A 277 -9.96 22.63 -24.83
CA ASP A 277 -10.40 24.02 -24.85
C ASP A 277 -9.45 24.97 -24.11
N LYS A 278 -8.34 24.43 -23.59
CA LYS A 278 -7.42 25.10 -22.67
C LYS A 278 -8.23 25.70 -21.52
N TRP A 279 -8.64 24.84 -20.59
CA TRP A 279 -9.21 25.21 -19.28
C TRP A 279 -8.20 26.09 -18.53
N GLY A 280 -8.07 27.35 -18.98
CA GLY A 280 -6.98 28.27 -18.67
C GLY A 280 -7.22 29.04 -17.39
N LEU A 281 -8.33 28.73 -16.70
CA LEU A 281 -8.57 29.10 -15.31
C LEU A 281 -8.18 27.86 -14.49
N SER A 282 -6.99 27.90 -13.89
CA SER A 282 -6.37 26.81 -13.09
C SER A 282 -7.36 26.13 -12.13
N ASN A 283 -8.25 26.92 -11.51
CA ASN A 283 -9.18 26.45 -10.49
C ASN A 283 -10.17 25.36 -10.97
N ASN A 284 -10.64 25.40 -12.23
CA ASN A 284 -11.63 24.43 -12.69
C ASN A 284 -11.00 23.05 -12.96
N LEU A 285 -9.78 23.05 -13.51
CA LEU A 285 -9.03 21.82 -13.76
C LEU A 285 -8.60 21.18 -12.44
N GLU A 286 -8.20 22.01 -11.47
CA GLU A 286 -7.90 21.56 -10.11
C GLU A 286 -9.14 20.94 -9.44
N GLN A 287 -10.31 21.59 -9.52
CA GLN A 287 -11.55 21.02 -8.99
C GLN A 287 -11.88 19.67 -9.64
N LEU A 288 -11.75 19.54 -10.97
CA LEU A 288 -11.96 18.27 -11.65
C LEU A 288 -10.99 17.18 -11.15
N ARG A 289 -9.70 17.51 -10.97
CA ARG A 289 -8.69 16.60 -10.42
C ARG A 289 -9.04 16.19 -8.98
N ASN A 290 -9.48 17.12 -8.15
CA ASN A 290 -9.91 16.87 -6.77
C ASN A 290 -11.13 15.95 -6.72
N VAL A 291 -12.09 16.13 -7.64
CA VAL A 291 -13.25 15.25 -7.76
C VAL A 291 -12.81 13.83 -8.16
N ILE A 292 -11.93 13.69 -9.15
CA ILE A 292 -11.42 12.38 -9.59
C ILE A 292 -10.68 11.67 -8.45
N ALA A 293 -9.81 12.39 -7.74
CA ALA A 293 -9.10 11.89 -6.56
C ALA A 293 -10.09 11.45 -5.47
N HIS A 294 -11.09 12.28 -5.20
CA HIS A 294 -12.13 11.96 -4.23
C HIS A 294 -12.93 10.69 -4.61
N CYS A 295 -13.27 10.52 -5.89
CA CYS A 295 -13.90 9.29 -6.38
C CYS A 295 -13.03 8.04 -6.11
N CYS A 296 -11.70 8.16 -6.22
CA CYS A 296 -10.77 7.09 -5.86
C CYS A 296 -10.73 6.80 -4.34
N GLU A 297 -10.84 7.83 -3.49
CA GLU A 297 -10.83 7.69 -2.02
C GLU A 297 -12.09 7.04 -1.45
N LEU A 298 -13.24 7.25 -2.10
CA LEU A 298 -14.52 6.65 -1.68
C LEU A 298 -14.50 5.11 -1.71
N GLY A 299 -13.43 4.48 -2.19
CA GLY A 299 -13.20 3.05 -2.11
C GLY A 299 -14.18 2.27 -2.98
N PRO A 300 -14.01 2.26 -4.32
CA PRO A 300 -14.94 1.55 -5.18
C PRO A 300 -14.85 0.03 -4.98
N SER A 301 -15.99 -0.63 -5.12
CA SER A 301 -16.08 -2.08 -5.16
C SER A 301 -15.63 -2.68 -6.49
N ALA A 302 -15.38 -1.87 -7.54
CA ALA A 302 -15.12 -2.33 -8.90
C ALA A 302 -13.83 -1.78 -9.51
N THR A 303 -12.99 -2.68 -10.03
CA THR A 303 -11.73 -2.40 -10.74
C THR A 303 -11.87 -1.39 -11.88
N GLU A 304 -12.97 -1.46 -12.63
CA GLU A 304 -13.24 -0.60 -13.78
C GLU A 304 -13.36 0.89 -13.41
N HIS A 305 -13.91 1.18 -12.21
CA HIS A 305 -14.02 2.54 -11.68
C HIS A 305 -12.64 3.18 -11.57
N ILE A 306 -11.71 2.48 -10.94
CA ILE A 306 -10.36 2.97 -10.70
C ILE A 306 -9.60 3.21 -11.99
N ILE A 307 -9.69 2.27 -12.94
CA ILE A 307 -9.06 2.43 -14.25
C ILE A 307 -9.60 3.68 -14.94
N THR A 308 -10.92 3.90 -14.89
CA THR A 308 -11.56 5.08 -15.46
C THR A 308 -11.06 6.37 -14.82
N CYS A 309 -11.07 6.47 -13.48
CA CYS A 309 -10.57 7.64 -12.77
C CYS A 309 -9.10 7.92 -13.11
N SER A 310 -8.29 6.88 -13.27
CA SER A 310 -6.88 7.03 -13.66
C SER A 310 -6.71 7.61 -15.04
N VAL A 311 -7.49 7.12 -16.00
CA VAL A 311 -7.48 7.59 -17.38
C VAL A 311 -7.97 9.04 -17.43
N ALA A 312 -9.05 9.35 -16.71
CA ALA A 312 -9.55 10.71 -16.57
C ALA A 312 -8.44 11.62 -16.01
N PHE A 313 -7.83 11.26 -14.86
CA PHE A 313 -6.76 12.03 -14.25
C PHE A 313 -5.56 12.23 -15.17
N ALA A 314 -5.06 11.16 -15.80
CA ALA A 314 -3.98 11.23 -16.78
C ALA A 314 -4.33 12.18 -17.95
N THR A 315 -5.57 12.15 -18.41
CA THR A 315 -6.06 13.05 -19.48
C THR A 315 -6.05 14.50 -19.03
N THR A 316 -6.41 14.80 -17.76
CA THR A 316 -6.30 16.16 -17.19
C THR A 316 -4.85 16.65 -17.08
N LEU A 317 -3.87 15.74 -17.03
CA LEU A 317 -2.43 16.06 -17.08
C LEU A 317 -1.91 16.15 -18.52
N GLY A 318 -2.77 16.11 -19.54
CA GLY A 318 -2.38 16.24 -20.94
C GLY A 318 -1.95 14.94 -21.64
N TYR A 319 -2.17 13.76 -21.04
CA TYR A 319 -1.91 12.48 -21.69
C TYR A 319 -2.87 12.23 -22.87
N GLU A 320 -2.34 11.71 -23.98
CA GLU A 320 -3.15 11.22 -25.10
C GLU A 320 -3.26 9.69 -25.03
N LEU A 321 -4.49 9.18 -24.99
CA LEU A 321 -4.73 7.76 -25.23
C LEU A 321 -4.32 7.44 -26.67
N LYS A 322 -3.23 6.67 -26.84
CA LYS A 322 -2.78 6.21 -28.17
C LYS A 322 -3.73 5.15 -28.74
N GLY A 323 -4.23 5.36 -29.97
CA GLY A 323 -4.97 4.36 -30.76
C GLY A 323 -6.41 4.09 -30.29
N ASP A 324 -6.97 2.94 -30.68
CA ASP A 324 -8.33 2.46 -30.34
C ASP A 324 -8.61 2.29 -28.82
N ALA A 325 -7.63 2.62 -27.96
CA ALA A 325 -7.82 2.73 -26.52
C ALA A 325 -8.83 3.84 -26.16
N SER A 326 -8.92 4.91 -26.95
CA SER A 326 -9.98 5.92 -26.80
C SER A 326 -11.36 5.40 -27.23
N LEU A 327 -11.39 4.34 -28.03
CA LEU A 327 -12.61 3.69 -28.53
C LEU A 327 -13.02 2.48 -27.68
N GLY A 328 -12.21 2.07 -26.71
CA GLY A 328 -12.52 0.96 -25.79
C GLY A 328 -12.45 -0.44 -26.40
N ILE A 329 -11.88 -0.61 -27.60
CA ILE A 329 -12.10 -1.82 -28.41
C ILE A 329 -10.95 -2.86 -28.36
N ILE A 330 -9.71 -2.54 -27.95
CA ILE A 330 -8.59 -3.52 -28.10
C ILE A 330 -7.61 -3.64 -26.92
N THR A 331 -7.52 -2.67 -26.00
CA THR A 331 -6.52 -2.73 -24.91
C THR A 331 -7.06 -3.44 -23.68
N THR A 332 -6.31 -4.42 -23.17
CA THR A 332 -6.65 -5.06 -21.89
C THR A 332 -6.65 -4.03 -20.75
N PRO A 333 -7.54 -4.13 -19.74
CA PRO A 333 -7.61 -3.20 -18.61
C PRO A 333 -6.25 -2.97 -17.93
N LYS A 334 -5.42 -4.02 -17.87
CA LYS A 334 -4.05 -4.00 -17.36
C LYS A 334 -3.12 -3.04 -18.12
N GLN A 335 -3.18 -3.04 -19.45
CA GLN A 335 -2.31 -2.18 -20.26
C GLN A 335 -2.73 -0.71 -20.16
N VAL A 336 -4.04 -0.46 -20.10
CA VAL A 336 -4.60 0.88 -19.88
C VAL A 336 -4.15 1.43 -18.54
N SER A 337 -4.23 0.64 -17.47
CA SER A 337 -3.84 1.10 -16.13
C SER A 337 -2.34 1.39 -16.02
N ILE A 338 -1.48 0.53 -16.60
CA ILE A 338 -0.03 0.76 -16.60
C ILE A 338 0.30 2.05 -17.34
N SER A 339 -0.30 2.24 -18.53
CA SER A 339 -0.06 3.44 -19.34
C SER A 339 -0.56 4.70 -18.64
N ALA A 340 -1.73 4.65 -18.00
CA ALA A 340 -2.27 5.75 -17.21
C ALA A 340 -1.37 6.06 -16.00
N ALA A 341 -0.90 5.06 -15.26
CA ALA A 341 0.01 5.27 -14.13
C ALA A 341 1.32 5.95 -14.56
N HIS A 342 1.95 5.49 -15.65
CA HIS A 342 3.13 6.16 -16.20
C HIS A 342 2.85 7.60 -16.59
N ALA A 343 1.73 7.85 -17.27
CA ALA A 343 1.33 9.18 -17.67
C ALA A 343 1.11 10.12 -16.47
N ILE A 344 0.56 9.62 -15.36
CA ILE A 344 0.42 10.38 -14.12
C ILE A 344 1.79 10.71 -13.54
N LEU A 345 2.68 9.72 -13.46
CA LEU A 345 4.03 9.88 -12.89
C LEU A 345 4.91 10.84 -13.70
N GLU A 346 4.74 10.88 -15.03
CA GLU A 346 5.43 11.83 -15.91
C GLU A 346 4.75 13.20 -15.97
N GLY A 347 3.42 13.23 -15.88
CA GLY A 347 2.61 14.44 -16.01
C GLY A 347 2.69 15.35 -14.78
N ILE A 348 2.73 14.79 -13.57
CA ILE A 348 2.79 15.56 -12.31
C ILE A 348 4.01 16.50 -12.27
N PRO A 349 5.27 16.04 -12.46
CA PRO A 349 6.43 16.94 -12.47
C PRO A 349 6.32 18.05 -13.51
N ARG A 350 5.89 17.72 -14.73
CA ARG A 350 5.77 18.68 -15.84
C ARG A 350 4.78 19.79 -15.51
N GLU A 351 3.61 19.44 -14.97
CA GLU A 351 2.59 20.41 -14.61
C GLU A 351 3.08 21.32 -13.46
N ILE A 352 3.79 20.78 -12.47
CA ILE A 352 4.30 21.60 -11.36
C ILE A 352 5.39 22.56 -11.81
N GLU A 353 6.21 22.19 -12.82
CA GLU A 353 7.14 23.14 -13.44
C GLU A 353 6.42 24.33 -14.09
N GLU A 354 5.14 24.19 -14.46
CA GLU A 354 4.31 25.32 -14.91
C GLU A 354 3.75 26.14 -13.72
N TYR A 355 3.61 25.52 -12.53
CA TYR A 355 3.15 26.15 -11.28
C TYR A 355 4.28 26.75 -10.42
N GLU A 356 5.46 27.07 -10.97
CA GLU A 356 6.61 27.56 -10.17
C GLU A 356 6.31 28.79 -9.28
N GLN A 357 5.21 29.51 -9.53
CA GLN A 357 4.76 30.65 -8.74
C GLN A 357 3.67 30.33 -7.69
N ASN A 358 3.01 29.18 -7.76
CA ASN A 358 1.93 28.80 -6.84
C ASN A 358 2.16 27.41 -6.20
N GLU A 359 2.85 27.40 -5.05
CA GLU A 359 3.22 26.18 -4.32
C GLU A 359 2.01 25.42 -3.77
N GLU A 360 0.91 26.12 -3.46
CA GLU A 360 -0.32 25.52 -2.90
C GLU A 360 -1.02 24.65 -3.96
N ASP A 361 -1.23 25.19 -5.18
CA ASP A 361 -1.80 24.46 -6.32
C ASP A 361 -0.95 23.23 -6.68
N ALA A 362 0.38 23.38 -6.66
CA ALA A 362 1.29 22.28 -6.89
C ALA A 362 1.12 21.18 -5.85
N CYS A 363 1.02 21.53 -4.57
CA CYS A 363 0.82 20.57 -3.50
C CYS A 363 -0.54 19.87 -3.62
N HIS A 364 -1.61 20.60 -3.97
CA HIS A 364 -2.95 20.03 -4.21
C HIS A 364 -2.95 19.05 -5.38
N LEU A 365 -2.29 19.40 -6.50
CA LEU A 365 -2.14 18.52 -7.65
C LEU A 365 -1.48 17.19 -7.28
N VAL A 366 -0.37 17.27 -6.54
CA VAL A 366 0.40 16.10 -6.12
C VAL A 366 -0.42 15.24 -5.15
N HIS A 367 -1.16 15.86 -4.24
CA HIS A 367 -2.04 15.16 -3.30
C HIS A 367 -3.18 14.41 -4.03
N SER A 368 -3.81 15.06 -5.01
CA SER A 368 -4.85 14.43 -5.84
C SER A 368 -4.28 13.28 -6.68
N GLY A 369 -3.06 13.44 -7.22
CA GLY A 369 -2.34 12.37 -7.92
C GLY A 369 -2.02 11.18 -7.00
N LEU A 370 -1.62 11.45 -5.76
CA LEU A 370 -1.36 10.42 -4.75
C LEU A 370 -2.60 9.58 -4.46
N ALA A 371 -3.77 10.21 -4.26
CA ALA A 371 -5.02 9.50 -4.00
C ALA A 371 -5.41 8.57 -5.16
N VAL A 372 -5.29 9.05 -6.40
CA VAL A 372 -5.53 8.24 -7.61
C VAL A 372 -4.56 7.07 -7.68
N LEU A 373 -3.24 7.30 -7.57
CA LEU A 373 -2.24 6.24 -7.65
C LEU A 373 -2.37 5.22 -6.51
N THR A 374 -2.76 5.66 -5.31
CA THR A 374 -3.00 4.78 -4.16
C THR A 374 -4.11 3.79 -4.45
N ALA A 375 -5.26 4.27 -4.90
CA ALA A 375 -6.40 3.41 -5.21
C ALA A 375 -6.06 2.42 -6.34
N ASN A 376 -5.28 2.87 -7.32
CA ASN A 376 -4.77 2.05 -8.42
C ASN A 376 -3.87 0.91 -7.96
N ILE A 377 -2.80 1.20 -7.22
CA ILE A 377 -1.83 0.18 -6.78
C ILE A 377 -2.47 -0.79 -5.79
N ARG A 378 -3.41 -0.31 -4.94
CA ARG A 378 -4.23 -1.16 -4.06
C ARG A 378 -5.02 -2.19 -4.83
N LEU A 379 -5.78 -1.76 -5.85
CA LEU A 379 -6.75 -2.64 -6.54
C LEU A 379 -6.16 -3.38 -7.75
N LEU A 380 -5.10 -2.85 -8.36
CA LEU A 380 -4.49 -3.39 -9.57
C LEU A 380 -3.12 -3.98 -9.26
N VAL A 381 -3.09 -5.27 -8.93
CA VAL A 381 -1.84 -6.03 -8.72
C VAL A 381 -0.86 -5.89 -9.89
N SER A 382 -1.36 -5.64 -11.11
CA SER A 382 -0.52 -5.38 -12.29
C SER A 382 0.35 -4.13 -12.21
N LEU A 383 0.04 -3.18 -11.33
CA LEU A 383 0.86 -1.99 -11.09
C LEU A 383 1.92 -2.21 -10.02
N ARG A 384 1.91 -3.37 -9.35
CA ARG A 384 2.92 -3.75 -8.36
C ARG A 384 4.15 -4.32 -9.06
N THR A 385 4.89 -3.43 -9.72
CA THR A 385 6.10 -3.78 -10.47
C THR A 385 7.30 -2.93 -10.04
N PRO A 386 8.52 -3.47 -10.17
CA PRO A 386 9.76 -2.72 -9.97
C PRO A 386 9.84 -1.42 -10.79
N ASP A 387 9.31 -1.43 -12.01
CA ASP A 387 9.32 -0.26 -12.90
C ASP A 387 8.47 0.88 -12.34
N ILE A 388 7.25 0.59 -11.85
CA ILE A 388 6.38 1.60 -11.23
C ILE A 388 7.02 2.15 -9.95
N ALA A 389 7.62 1.29 -9.12
CA ALA A 389 8.33 1.70 -7.92
C ALA A 389 9.51 2.64 -8.23
N ASN A 390 10.28 2.38 -9.30
CA ASN A 390 11.36 3.26 -9.73
C ASN A 390 10.85 4.64 -10.18
N HIS A 391 9.72 4.72 -10.89
CA HIS A 391 9.15 6.00 -11.31
C HIS A 391 8.60 6.79 -10.12
N LEU A 392 7.92 6.12 -9.18
CA LEU A 392 7.47 6.72 -7.93
C LEU A 392 8.64 7.25 -7.10
N LEU A 393 9.73 6.50 -7.00
CA LEU A 393 10.92 6.92 -6.23
C LEU A 393 11.64 8.12 -6.88
N LYS A 394 11.68 8.17 -8.22
CA LYS A 394 12.15 9.34 -8.98
C LYS A 394 11.29 10.57 -8.68
N LEU A 395 9.97 10.42 -8.68
CA LEU A 395 9.04 11.48 -8.31
C LEU A 395 9.27 11.95 -6.87
N CYS A 396 9.47 11.02 -5.91
CA CYS A 396 9.80 11.36 -4.53
C CYS A 396 11.09 12.18 -4.43
N THR A 397 12.13 11.79 -5.17
CA THR A 397 13.42 12.50 -5.20
C THR A 397 13.23 13.92 -5.73
N TRP A 398 12.55 14.06 -6.87
CA TRP A 398 12.26 15.36 -7.48
C TRP A 398 11.42 16.25 -6.56
N MET A 399 10.40 15.67 -5.88
CA MET A 399 9.60 16.40 -4.90
C MET A 399 10.48 16.91 -3.77
N TYR A 400 11.29 16.02 -3.16
CA TYR A 400 12.18 16.37 -2.06
C TYR A 400 13.14 17.52 -2.39
N ASP A 401 13.77 17.49 -3.56
CA ASP A 401 14.69 18.54 -4.02
C ASP A 401 14.01 19.92 -4.09
N ARG A 402 12.70 19.95 -4.37
CA ARG A 402 11.88 21.18 -4.31
C ARG A 402 11.49 21.53 -2.87
N LEU A 403 11.18 20.55 -2.01
CA LEU A 403 10.79 20.78 -0.60
C LEU A 403 11.85 21.49 0.23
N VAL A 404 13.12 21.14 0.02
CA VAL A 404 14.25 21.66 0.81
C VAL A 404 14.29 23.19 0.82
N ASN A 405 13.70 23.83 -0.19
CA ASN A 405 13.74 25.29 -0.35
C ASN A 405 12.47 26.02 0.12
N GLN A 406 11.44 25.33 0.64
CA GLN A 406 10.09 25.91 0.78
C GLN A 406 9.58 26.07 2.23
N ARG A 407 8.65 27.02 2.41
CA ARG A 407 8.03 27.36 3.70
C ARG A 407 6.89 26.42 4.11
N TYR A 408 6.20 25.78 3.15
CA TYR A 408 5.04 24.92 3.41
C TYR A 408 5.40 23.44 3.69
N ALA A 409 6.34 23.21 4.60
CA ALA A 409 6.98 21.91 4.78
C ALA A 409 6.00 20.76 5.12
N ALA A 410 4.93 21.01 5.88
CA ALA A 410 4.19 19.93 6.53
C ALA A 410 3.28 19.12 5.59
N GLN A 411 2.52 19.78 4.71
CA GLN A 411 1.66 19.09 3.73
C GLN A 411 2.49 18.33 2.69
N TRP A 412 3.61 18.91 2.29
CA TRP A 412 4.57 18.25 1.42
C TRP A 412 5.24 17.03 2.05
N VAL A 413 5.61 17.09 3.34
CA VAL A 413 6.14 15.92 4.08
C VAL A 413 5.09 14.80 4.10
N ARG A 414 3.81 15.12 4.35
CA ARG A 414 2.72 14.14 4.28
C ARG A 414 2.60 13.51 2.90
N THR A 415 2.59 14.33 1.87
CA THR A 415 2.42 13.85 0.50
C THR A 415 3.62 12.98 0.09
N LEU A 416 4.83 13.37 0.45
CA LEU A 416 6.05 12.59 0.21
C LEU A 416 6.02 11.26 0.97
N ALA A 417 5.60 11.25 2.23
CA ALA A 417 5.38 10.01 2.98
C ALA A 417 4.38 9.07 2.29
N GLY A 418 3.28 9.62 1.76
CA GLY A 418 2.31 8.87 0.97
C GLY A 418 2.90 8.28 -0.32
N PHE A 419 3.74 9.03 -1.04
CA PHE A 419 4.41 8.47 -2.23
C PHE A 419 5.44 7.40 -1.88
N LEU A 420 6.22 7.58 -0.81
CA LEU A 420 7.12 6.54 -0.31
C LEU A 420 6.36 5.26 0.04
N ARG A 421 5.18 5.39 0.65
CA ARG A 421 4.28 4.28 0.89
C ARG A 421 3.91 3.54 -0.39
N LEU A 422 3.59 4.28 -1.46
CA LEU A 422 3.30 3.68 -2.76
C LEU A 422 4.50 3.02 -3.41
N VAL A 423 5.72 3.56 -3.24
CA VAL A 423 6.96 2.91 -3.70
C VAL A 423 7.07 1.53 -3.05
N ILE A 424 6.96 1.47 -1.72
CA ILE A 424 7.01 0.23 -0.95
C ILE A 424 5.92 -0.74 -1.42
N TYR A 425 4.69 -0.24 -1.56
CA TYR A 425 3.55 -1.09 -1.90
C TYR A 425 3.57 -1.61 -3.34
N ALA A 426 4.19 -0.88 -4.27
CA ALA A 426 4.41 -1.34 -5.63
C ALA A 426 5.36 -2.54 -5.71
N VAL A 427 6.12 -2.86 -4.66
CA VAL A 427 7.05 -4.00 -4.64
C VAL A 427 6.75 -5.03 -3.54
N SER A 428 5.64 -4.86 -2.82
CA SER A 428 5.23 -5.74 -1.73
C SER A 428 3.81 -6.29 -1.94
N THR A 429 3.48 -7.33 -1.17
CA THR A 429 2.14 -7.91 -1.17
C THR A 429 1.17 -7.13 -0.29
N THR A 430 1.68 -6.40 0.70
CA THR A 430 0.91 -5.64 1.70
C THR A 430 1.38 -4.19 1.73
N GLU A 431 0.50 -3.27 2.08
CA GLU A 431 0.82 -1.84 2.14
C GLU A 431 1.79 -1.48 3.28
N PHE A 432 1.77 -2.26 4.36
CA PHE A 432 2.63 -2.09 5.53
C PHE A 432 3.54 -3.32 5.70
N PRO A 433 4.46 -3.58 4.74
CA PRO A 433 5.36 -4.72 4.89
C PRO A 433 6.33 -4.44 6.04
N TYR A 434 6.76 -5.53 6.69
CA TYR A 434 7.84 -5.49 7.66
C TYR A 434 9.18 -5.54 6.94
N HIS A 435 9.41 -6.47 6.03
CA HIS A 435 10.63 -6.48 5.23
C HIS A 435 10.30 -6.37 3.75
N LEU A 436 11.27 -5.90 2.97
CA LEU A 436 11.25 -6.05 1.52
C LEU A 436 12.04 -7.32 1.16
N SER A 437 11.49 -8.12 0.23
CA SER A 437 12.17 -9.32 -0.24
C SER A 437 13.59 -8.98 -0.73
N PRO A 438 14.62 -9.72 -0.30
CA PRO A 438 15.97 -9.54 -0.81
C PRO A 438 16.06 -9.88 -2.31
N GLU A 439 15.13 -10.69 -2.82
CA GLU A 439 15.01 -11.08 -4.21
C GLU A 439 13.99 -10.17 -4.94
N GLY A 440 14.39 -9.53 -6.05
CA GLY A 440 13.46 -8.81 -6.93
C GLY A 440 13.92 -7.41 -7.35
N TRP A 441 13.55 -6.39 -6.58
CA TRP A 441 13.78 -4.98 -6.92
C TRP A 441 14.85 -4.35 -6.02
N CYS A 442 15.83 -3.65 -6.59
CA CYS A 442 16.80 -2.83 -5.87
C CYS A 442 16.70 -1.38 -6.38
N PRO A 443 16.42 -0.39 -5.52
CA PRO A 443 16.38 1.01 -5.92
C PRO A 443 17.76 1.53 -6.30
N ASP A 444 17.83 2.42 -7.29
CA ASP A 444 19.05 3.13 -7.64
C ASP A 444 19.51 3.99 -6.45
N PRO A 445 20.74 3.80 -5.92
CA PRO A 445 21.27 4.59 -4.82
C PRO A 445 21.22 6.11 -5.04
N ALA A 446 21.27 6.58 -6.28
CA ALA A 446 21.16 8.01 -6.61
C ALA A 446 19.83 8.61 -6.13
N HIS A 447 18.75 7.82 -6.15
CA HIS A 447 17.40 8.25 -5.71
C HIS A 447 17.15 8.08 -4.21
N LEU A 448 18.14 7.62 -3.44
CA LEU A 448 18.02 7.40 -1.99
C LEU A 448 18.80 8.42 -1.16
N LYS A 449 19.65 9.24 -1.79
CA LYS A 449 20.57 10.17 -1.10
C LYS A 449 19.87 11.15 -0.17
N TRP A 450 18.62 11.49 -0.45
CA TRP A 450 17.83 12.45 0.32
C TRP A 450 17.14 11.84 1.56
N LEU A 451 17.00 10.51 1.60
CA LEU A 451 16.25 9.81 2.64
C LEU A 451 16.81 10.03 4.06
N PRO A 452 18.14 10.05 4.32
CA PRO A 452 18.64 10.33 5.66
C PRO A 452 18.27 11.73 6.18
N THR A 453 18.28 12.73 5.31
CA THR A 453 17.88 14.10 5.67
C THR A 453 16.37 14.18 5.89
N PHE A 454 15.58 13.44 5.10
CA PHE A 454 14.14 13.32 5.34
C PHE A 454 13.80 12.63 6.66
N LEU A 455 14.55 11.59 7.06
CA LEU A 455 14.39 10.96 8.38
C LEU A 455 14.64 11.94 9.53
N GLN A 456 15.66 12.79 9.44
CA GLN A 456 15.89 13.83 10.43
C GLN A 456 14.70 14.79 10.51
N LYS A 457 14.14 15.15 9.36
CA LYS A 457 12.93 15.99 9.31
C LYS A 457 11.75 15.29 9.99
N LEU A 458 11.50 14.02 9.71
CA LEU A 458 10.45 13.24 10.36
C LEU A 458 10.67 13.14 11.88
N SER A 459 11.89 12.88 12.32
CA SER A 459 12.25 12.85 13.74
C SER A 459 11.98 14.20 14.42
N SER A 460 12.26 15.32 13.76
CA SER A 460 11.95 16.65 14.31
C SER A 460 10.44 16.96 14.43
N LEU A 461 9.59 16.25 13.67
CA LEU A 461 8.14 16.41 13.72
C LEU A 461 7.48 15.50 14.77
N SER A 462 8.20 14.50 15.28
CA SER A 462 7.71 13.59 16.32
C SER A 462 7.47 14.35 17.62
N GLY A 463 6.29 14.14 18.22
CA GLY A 463 5.88 14.82 19.45
C GLY A 463 5.37 16.27 19.29
N GLU A 464 5.37 16.84 18.08
CA GLU A 464 4.79 18.16 17.83
C GLU A 464 3.26 18.09 17.79
N GLN A 465 2.60 18.49 18.88
CA GLN A 465 1.12 18.51 18.95
C GLN A 465 0.45 19.46 17.94
N SER A 466 1.19 20.42 17.40
CA SER A 466 0.72 21.38 16.40
C SER A 466 0.86 20.90 14.96
N GLY A 467 1.42 19.70 14.75
CA GLY A 467 1.75 19.19 13.43
C GLY A 467 0.53 18.79 12.62
N THR A 468 0.59 19.02 11.30
CA THR A 468 -0.43 18.49 10.40
C THR A 468 -0.43 16.97 10.38
N LEU A 469 0.71 16.30 10.60
CA LEU A 469 0.91 14.85 10.59
C LEU A 469 0.67 14.24 11.97
N GLY A 470 -0.07 13.13 12.01
CA GLY A 470 -0.20 12.34 13.24
C GLY A 470 1.11 11.57 13.55
N GLU A 471 1.37 11.30 14.83
CA GLU A 471 2.56 10.53 15.26
C GLU A 471 2.67 9.18 14.54
N ASP A 472 1.52 8.51 14.34
CA ASP A 472 1.46 7.26 13.60
C ASP A 472 1.88 7.41 12.13
N GLU A 473 1.50 8.52 11.49
CA GLU A 473 1.92 8.83 10.11
C GLU A 473 3.43 9.09 10.05
N VAL A 474 3.99 9.80 11.03
CA VAL A 474 5.44 10.06 11.14
C VAL A 474 6.21 8.74 11.28
N HIS A 475 5.79 7.87 12.19
CA HIS A 475 6.41 6.56 12.38
C HIS A 475 6.32 5.67 11.14
N HIS A 476 5.17 5.69 10.46
CA HIS A 476 4.98 4.94 9.22
C HIS A 476 5.86 5.45 8.08
N ALA A 477 5.98 6.77 7.92
CA ALA A 477 6.87 7.40 6.95
C ALA A 477 8.34 7.10 7.23
N ALA A 478 8.75 7.15 8.50
CA ALA A 478 10.11 6.83 8.92
C ALA A 478 10.43 5.35 8.65
N ALA A 479 9.48 4.45 8.94
CA ALA A 479 9.63 3.04 8.63
C ALA A 479 9.76 2.79 7.12
N ASP A 480 8.94 3.43 6.28
CA ASP A 480 9.06 3.34 4.81
C ASP A 480 10.44 3.78 4.33
N THR A 481 10.94 4.87 4.93
CA THR A 481 12.25 5.42 4.61
C THR A 481 13.37 4.47 4.99
N PHE A 482 13.34 3.89 6.18
CA PHE A 482 14.31 2.88 6.60
C PHE A 482 14.26 1.62 5.72
N LEU A 483 13.07 1.16 5.31
CA LEU A 483 12.96 0.00 4.41
C LEU A 483 13.63 0.23 3.06
N LEU A 484 13.49 1.43 2.48
CA LEU A 484 14.19 1.78 1.25
C LEU A 484 15.70 1.89 1.44
N LEU A 485 16.15 2.46 2.56
CA LEU A 485 17.58 2.54 2.91
C LEU A 485 18.21 1.15 3.08
N ALA A 486 17.53 0.24 3.79
CA ALA A 486 17.97 -1.14 3.97
C ALA A 486 18.12 -1.85 2.62
N ARG A 487 17.24 -1.51 1.67
CA ARG A 487 17.24 -2.11 0.34
C ARG A 487 18.31 -1.58 -0.60
N GLY A 488 18.59 -0.29 -0.54
CA GLY A 488 19.53 0.37 -1.45
C GLY A 488 20.98 -0.05 -1.30
N GLY A 489 21.38 -0.55 -0.12
CA GLY A 489 22.73 -1.05 0.17
C GLY A 489 23.88 -0.03 0.01
N SER A 490 23.60 1.19 -0.44
CA SER A 490 24.58 2.26 -0.60
C SER A 490 23.95 3.56 -0.12
N ILE A 491 23.90 3.70 1.20
CA ILE A 491 23.63 5.00 1.81
C ILE A 491 24.90 5.81 1.57
N GLY A 492 24.87 6.74 0.60
CA GLY A 492 25.99 7.64 0.40
C GLY A 492 26.37 8.30 1.72
N LEU A 493 27.67 8.47 1.98
CA LEU A 493 28.28 8.97 3.23
C LEU A 493 27.85 10.39 3.67
N ILE A 494 26.80 10.95 3.07
CA ILE A 494 26.51 12.38 3.08
C ILE A 494 25.91 12.84 4.42
N SER A 495 25.54 11.95 5.34
CA SER A 495 25.11 12.35 6.70
C SER A 495 25.13 11.20 7.72
N GLU A 496 26.30 10.66 8.03
CA GLU A 496 26.45 9.61 9.08
C GLU A 496 25.83 10.05 10.42
N ASP A 497 26.17 11.25 10.90
CA ASP A 497 25.67 11.80 12.17
C ASP A 497 24.14 11.89 12.21
N GLY A 498 23.55 12.33 11.11
CA GLY A 498 22.10 12.46 11.01
C GLY A 498 21.38 11.12 11.00
N LEU A 499 21.99 10.08 10.40
CA LEU A 499 21.44 8.73 10.47
C LEU A 499 21.54 8.18 11.90
N PHE A 500 22.67 8.36 12.58
CA PHE A 500 22.82 7.96 13.98
C PHE A 500 21.84 8.68 14.90
N ALA A 501 21.61 9.98 14.71
CA ALA A 501 20.62 10.74 15.47
C ALA A 501 19.20 10.15 15.28
N THR A 502 18.85 9.71 14.06
CA THR A 502 17.55 9.08 13.80
C THR A 502 17.44 7.70 14.43
N PHE A 503 18.53 6.92 14.50
CA PHE A 503 18.55 5.66 15.23
C PHE A 503 18.37 5.88 16.73
N ASP A 504 19.08 6.83 17.32
CA ASP A 504 18.93 7.20 18.73
C ASP A 504 17.51 7.65 19.05
N TRP A 505 16.88 8.43 18.15
CA TRP A 505 15.47 8.80 18.27
C TRP A 505 14.56 7.57 18.35
N VAL A 506 14.68 6.62 17.40
CA VAL A 506 13.86 5.39 17.39
C VAL A 506 14.08 4.54 18.64
N ILE A 507 15.33 4.43 19.10
CA ILE A 507 15.70 3.71 20.33
C ILE A 507 15.10 4.39 21.57
N GLY A 508 15.00 5.72 21.56
CA GLY A 508 14.44 6.52 22.65
C GLY A 508 12.90 6.56 22.69
N LEU A 509 12.20 6.04 21.67
CA LEU A 509 10.74 6.02 21.64
C LEU A 509 10.19 5.13 22.76
N SER A 510 9.26 5.69 23.54
CA SER A 510 8.65 4.99 24.67
C SER A 510 7.67 3.91 24.18
N PHE A 511 7.69 2.75 24.86
CA PHE A 511 6.69 1.72 24.62
C PHE A 511 5.37 2.07 25.32
N PRO A 512 4.22 1.87 24.68
CA PRO A 512 2.94 2.07 25.35
C PRO A 512 2.81 1.06 26.50
N ALA A 513 2.46 1.56 27.68
CA ALA A 513 2.26 0.72 28.87
C ALA A 513 1.05 -0.22 28.71
N GLU A 514 0.03 0.24 27.98
CA GLU A 514 -1.18 -0.51 27.67
C GLU A 514 -1.23 -0.87 26.19
N TRP A 515 -1.60 -2.11 25.88
CA TRP A 515 -1.65 -2.61 24.52
C TRP A 515 -3.02 -2.35 23.92
N PRO A 516 -3.13 -1.55 22.85
CA PRO A 516 -4.40 -1.44 22.15
C PRO A 516 -4.76 -2.82 21.56
N PRO A 517 -6.05 -3.18 21.52
CA PRO A 517 -6.50 -4.47 21.00
C PRO A 517 -6.15 -4.71 19.51
N ASN A 518 -5.77 -3.66 18.77
CA ASN A 518 -5.36 -3.74 17.36
C ASN A 518 -3.87 -3.43 17.17
N ILE A 519 -3.02 -4.42 17.47
CA ILE A 519 -1.55 -4.28 17.41
C ILE A 519 -1.03 -4.15 15.97
N LYS A 520 -1.79 -4.63 14.96
CA LYS A 520 -1.40 -4.54 13.54
C LYS A 520 -1.16 -3.12 13.05
N GLN A 521 -1.71 -2.14 13.77
CA GLN A 521 -1.59 -0.73 13.43
C GLN A 521 -0.56 0.01 14.27
N ILE A 522 0.17 -0.64 15.20
CA ILE A 522 1.18 0.07 16.01
C ILE A 522 2.40 0.35 15.12
N PRO A 523 2.60 1.60 14.67
CA PRO A 523 3.62 1.91 13.68
C PRO A 523 5.04 1.79 14.25
N LEU A 524 5.15 1.88 15.60
CA LEU A 524 6.39 1.78 16.35
C LEU A 524 7.15 0.47 16.11
N PHE A 525 6.50 -0.70 16.16
CA PHE A 525 7.20 -1.97 15.95
C PHE A 525 7.71 -2.12 14.52
N ARG A 526 6.93 -1.63 13.56
CA ARG A 526 7.34 -1.59 12.16
C ARG A 526 8.53 -0.64 11.97
N LEU A 527 8.53 0.51 12.63
CA LEU A 527 9.65 1.45 12.63
C LEU A 527 10.92 0.83 13.21
N GLN A 528 10.81 0.20 14.38
CA GLN A 528 11.91 -0.48 15.06
C GLN A 528 12.51 -1.60 14.21
N MET A 529 11.67 -2.45 13.63
CA MET A 529 12.12 -3.54 12.77
C MET A 529 12.77 -3.00 11.48
N ALA A 530 12.21 -1.93 10.88
CA ALA A 530 12.79 -1.34 9.68
C ALA A 530 14.18 -0.73 9.96
N MET A 531 14.33 -0.05 11.10
CA MET A 531 15.63 0.41 11.59
C MET A 531 16.62 -0.75 11.79
N ILE A 532 16.21 -1.83 12.47
CA ILE A 532 17.05 -3.02 12.67
C ILE A 532 17.49 -3.59 11.32
N GLY A 533 16.59 -3.66 10.34
CA GLY A 533 16.92 -4.09 8.97
C GLY A 533 17.97 -3.20 8.27
N VAL A 534 17.98 -1.90 8.53
CA VAL A 534 19.05 -1.01 8.04
C VAL A 534 20.37 -1.32 8.74
N VAL A 535 20.36 -1.51 10.06
CA VAL A 535 21.57 -1.86 10.82
C VAL A 535 22.16 -3.18 10.31
N ASP A 536 21.33 -4.21 10.12
CA ASP A 536 21.74 -5.50 9.55
C ASP A 536 22.32 -5.35 8.14
N ALA A 537 21.63 -4.61 7.26
CA ALA A 537 22.12 -4.34 5.91
C ALA A 537 23.50 -3.67 5.92
N LEU A 538 23.70 -2.65 6.77
CA LEU A 538 24.98 -1.94 6.92
C LEU A 538 26.09 -2.85 7.46
N ILE A 539 25.79 -3.76 8.39
CA ILE A 539 26.75 -4.73 8.92
C ILE A 539 27.19 -5.73 7.84
N ARG A 540 26.25 -6.16 6.98
CA ARG A 540 26.48 -7.22 5.99
C ARG A 540 27.25 -6.77 4.75
N ILE A 541 27.38 -5.47 4.48
CA ILE A 541 28.07 -4.95 3.28
C ILE A 541 29.56 -4.79 3.59
N PRO A 542 30.43 -5.76 3.24
CA PRO A 542 31.83 -5.71 3.63
C PRO A 542 32.57 -4.72 2.75
N GLY A 543 33.42 -3.87 3.35
CA GLY A 543 34.41 -3.08 2.63
C GLY A 543 33.93 -1.81 1.91
N HIS A 544 32.65 -1.45 2.01
CA HIS A 544 32.13 -0.20 1.42
C HIS A 544 31.94 0.95 2.42
N LEU A 545 31.90 0.64 3.72
CA LEU A 545 31.72 1.64 4.78
C LEU A 545 33.06 1.98 5.46
N PRO A 546 33.28 3.25 5.86
CA PRO A 546 34.45 3.63 6.65
C PRO A 546 34.55 2.79 7.93
N PRO A 547 35.76 2.35 8.33
CA PRO A 547 35.96 1.61 9.58
C PRO A 547 35.42 2.34 10.81
N ASP A 548 35.56 3.67 10.85
CA ASP A 548 35.05 4.50 11.93
C ASP A 548 33.52 4.47 12.03
N PHE A 549 32.82 4.45 10.88
CA PHE A 549 31.37 4.33 10.84
C PHE A 549 30.91 2.98 11.40
N ILE A 550 31.54 1.87 10.98
CA ILE A 550 31.24 0.54 11.51
C ILE A 550 31.51 0.46 13.01
N SER A 551 32.61 1.07 13.47
CA SER A 551 32.92 1.15 14.90
C SER A 551 31.81 1.87 15.65
N GLN A 552 31.40 3.06 15.18
CA GLN A 552 30.31 3.82 15.80
C GLN A 552 28.98 3.08 15.78
N LEU A 553 28.64 2.44 14.65
CA LEU A 553 27.44 1.62 14.53
C LEU A 553 27.43 0.53 15.61
N ARG A 554 28.54 -0.17 15.80
CA ARG A 554 28.69 -1.21 16.83
C ARG A 554 28.64 -0.65 18.26
N THR A 555 29.35 0.44 18.54
CA THR A 555 29.51 0.95 19.92
C THR A 555 28.36 1.83 20.40
N ARG A 556 27.60 2.45 19.49
CA ARG A 556 26.51 3.38 19.83
C ARG A 556 25.13 2.74 19.61
N ILE A 557 24.91 2.16 18.43
CA ILE A 557 23.58 1.72 18.02
C ILE A 557 23.34 0.29 18.42
N VAL A 558 24.25 -0.61 18.03
CA VAL A 558 24.13 -2.03 18.34
C VAL A 558 24.04 -2.22 19.86
N SER A 559 24.87 -1.52 20.65
CA SER A 559 24.80 -1.52 22.14
C SER A 559 23.45 -1.19 22.74
N SER A 560 22.61 -0.46 22.02
CA SER A 560 21.30 0.00 22.49
C SER A 560 20.13 -0.78 21.90
N LEU A 561 20.36 -1.65 20.91
CA LEU A 561 19.33 -2.53 20.33
C LEU A 561 18.61 -3.42 21.37
N PRO A 562 19.26 -3.94 22.44
CA PRO A 562 18.56 -4.70 23.47
C PRO A 562 17.32 -3.96 24.01
N ASN A 563 17.40 -2.64 24.20
CA ASN A 563 16.31 -1.80 24.73
C ASN A 563 15.09 -1.77 23.81
N VAL A 564 15.27 -2.02 22.51
CA VAL A 564 14.22 -1.99 21.49
C VAL A 564 13.37 -3.27 21.51
N VAL A 565 13.93 -4.38 21.98
CA VAL A 565 13.28 -5.71 21.95
C VAL A 565 12.86 -6.24 23.31
N THR A 566 13.13 -5.51 24.40
CA THR A 566 12.74 -5.89 25.78
C THR A 566 11.23 -5.98 25.98
N HIS A 567 10.45 -5.16 25.26
CA HIS A 567 8.99 -5.13 25.39
C HIS A 567 8.27 -5.80 24.21
N PRO A 568 7.15 -6.50 24.43
CA PRO A 568 6.49 -6.75 25.72
C PRO A 568 7.24 -7.75 26.61
N THR A 569 7.13 -7.63 27.92
CA THR A 569 7.67 -8.65 28.84
C THR A 569 6.73 -9.83 29.06
N GLN A 570 5.44 -9.67 28.73
CA GLN A 570 4.44 -10.73 28.84
C GLN A 570 4.68 -11.85 27.83
N SER A 571 4.34 -13.08 28.20
CA SER A 571 4.40 -14.22 27.28
C SER A 571 3.40 -14.06 26.12
N LEU A 572 3.89 -14.34 24.91
CA LEU A 572 3.13 -14.43 23.67
C LEU A 572 3.16 -15.86 23.10
N SER A 573 3.52 -16.87 23.90
CA SER A 573 3.69 -18.24 23.40
C SER A 573 2.42 -18.80 22.75
N LYS A 574 1.26 -18.49 23.34
CA LYS A 574 -0.08 -18.90 22.87
C LYS A 574 -0.73 -17.91 21.89
N SER A 575 0.03 -16.92 21.44
CA SER A 575 -0.49 -15.93 20.51
C SER A 575 -0.30 -16.42 19.09
N GLU A 576 -1.35 -17.00 18.51
CA GLU A 576 -1.38 -17.35 17.07
C GLU A 576 -1.85 -16.18 16.20
N SER A 577 -2.36 -15.10 16.82
CA SER A 577 -2.99 -14.04 16.04
C SER A 577 -1.96 -13.27 15.21
N GLU A 578 -2.31 -13.01 13.95
CA GLU A 578 -1.63 -12.04 13.07
C GLU A 578 -1.40 -10.67 13.74
N ASN A 579 -2.07 -10.38 14.86
CA ASN A 579 -1.92 -9.15 15.62
C ASN A 579 -0.51 -8.96 16.17
N PHE A 580 0.21 -10.04 16.55
CA PHE A 580 1.56 -9.93 17.11
C PHE A 580 2.67 -10.12 16.06
N LYS A 581 2.30 -10.23 14.77
CA LYS A 581 3.27 -10.46 13.69
C LYS A 581 4.36 -9.38 13.66
N ALA A 582 4.01 -8.12 13.91
CA ALA A 582 4.99 -7.03 13.94
C ALA A 582 6.10 -7.23 15.00
N ILE A 583 5.71 -7.71 16.19
CA ILE A 583 6.63 -7.96 17.30
C ILE A 583 7.51 -9.17 16.97
N TYR A 584 6.90 -10.22 16.40
CA TYR A 584 7.62 -11.43 15.99
C TYR A 584 8.71 -11.11 14.96
N GLU A 585 8.36 -10.38 13.90
CA GLU A 585 9.30 -10.00 12.83
C GLU A 585 10.40 -9.07 13.36
N ARG A 586 10.10 -8.17 14.30
CA ARG A 586 11.11 -7.35 14.99
C ARG A 586 12.10 -8.20 15.78
N ASP A 587 11.58 -9.12 16.60
CA ASP A 587 12.39 -9.98 17.44
C ASP A 587 13.29 -10.90 16.62
N LYS A 588 12.76 -11.44 15.51
CA LYS A 588 13.52 -12.21 14.53
C LYS A 588 14.62 -11.38 13.88
N ALA A 589 14.29 -10.18 13.39
CA ALA A 589 15.27 -9.29 12.76
C ALA A 589 16.42 -8.92 13.70
N PHE A 590 16.14 -8.73 15.00
CA PHE A 590 17.18 -8.50 16.01
C PHE A 590 18.14 -9.68 16.11
N ILE A 591 17.62 -10.92 16.20
CA ILE A 591 18.45 -12.12 16.28
C ILE A 591 19.28 -12.31 15.00
N ASP A 592 18.68 -12.12 13.83
CA ASP A 592 19.39 -12.18 12.54
C ASP A 592 20.53 -11.16 12.47
N THR A 593 20.32 -9.96 13.05
CA THR A 593 21.37 -8.92 13.16
C THR A 593 22.51 -9.37 14.08
N LEU A 594 22.21 -9.98 15.23
CA LEU A 594 23.24 -10.51 16.14
C LEU A 594 24.07 -11.62 15.50
N LEU A 595 23.41 -12.51 14.76
CA LEU A 595 24.09 -13.58 14.02
C LEU A 595 24.98 -13.03 12.91
N SER A 596 24.59 -11.93 12.29
CA SER A 596 25.38 -11.25 11.25
C SER A 596 26.62 -10.54 11.81
N LEU A 597 26.58 -10.12 13.08
CA LEU A 597 27.76 -9.61 13.78
C LEU A 597 28.78 -10.70 14.12
N THR A 598 28.33 -11.96 14.20
CA THR A 598 29.13 -13.12 14.58
C THR A 598 29.00 -14.26 13.55
N PRO A 599 29.46 -14.01 12.30
CA PRO A 599 29.22 -14.93 11.19
C PRO A 599 29.97 -16.27 11.37
N GLN A 600 31.14 -16.25 12.01
CA GLN A 600 31.90 -17.47 12.31
C GLN A 600 31.51 -18.02 13.68
N SER A 601 31.42 -19.35 13.80
CA SER A 601 31.03 -20.04 15.03
C SER A 601 32.00 -19.80 16.20
N SER A 602 33.31 -19.78 15.93
CA SER A 602 34.35 -19.49 16.94
C SER A 602 34.26 -18.06 17.49
N ASP A 603 34.01 -17.09 16.60
CA ASP A 603 33.84 -15.69 16.97
C ASP A 603 32.54 -15.53 17.78
N ARG A 604 31.50 -16.30 17.45
CA ARG A 604 30.22 -16.29 18.18
C ARG A 604 30.37 -16.79 19.61
N GLU A 605 31.07 -17.90 19.83
CA GLU A 605 31.27 -18.41 21.19
C GLU A 605 32.03 -17.41 22.05
N SER A 606 33.16 -16.89 21.56
CA SER A 606 33.93 -15.88 22.30
C SER A 606 33.11 -14.61 22.57
N TRP A 607 32.34 -14.14 21.57
CA TRP A 607 31.50 -12.95 21.70
C TRP A 607 30.34 -13.13 22.69
N LEU A 608 29.62 -14.26 22.65
CA LEU A 608 28.48 -14.54 23.53
C LEU A 608 28.89 -14.76 25.00
N ASN A 609 30.16 -15.08 25.26
CA ASN A 609 30.67 -15.28 26.62
C ASN A 609 31.34 -14.03 27.21
N ASP A 610 31.59 -12.99 26.42
CA ASP A 610 32.07 -11.70 26.90
C ASP A 610 30.97 -10.97 27.68
N SER A 611 31.25 -10.57 28.92
CA SER A 611 30.32 -9.84 29.79
C SER A 611 29.82 -8.52 29.21
N VAL A 612 30.60 -7.89 28.31
CA VAL A 612 30.16 -6.67 27.62
C VAL A 612 28.91 -6.93 26.76
N ASN A 613 28.69 -8.18 26.36
CA ASN A 613 27.57 -8.58 25.51
C ASN A 613 26.39 -9.24 26.27
N ASP A 614 26.44 -9.32 27.60
CA ASP A 614 25.39 -9.98 28.40
C ASP A 614 24.00 -9.35 28.20
N ALA A 615 23.93 -8.05 27.89
CA ALA A 615 22.67 -7.36 27.56
C ALA A 615 21.97 -7.95 26.32
N TYR A 616 22.73 -8.36 25.30
CA TYR A 616 22.18 -8.99 24.09
C TYR A 616 21.70 -10.40 24.36
N VAL A 617 22.48 -11.18 25.11
CA VAL A 617 22.09 -12.54 25.50
C VAL A 617 20.81 -12.50 26.33
N ARG A 618 20.69 -11.54 27.26
CA ARG A 618 19.48 -11.29 28.04
C ARG A 618 18.29 -10.94 27.15
N ALA A 619 18.44 -10.01 26.20
CA ALA A 619 17.39 -9.66 25.26
C ALA A 619 16.94 -10.85 24.39
N TRP A 620 17.89 -11.63 23.86
CA TRP A 620 17.60 -12.83 23.08
C TRP A 620 16.87 -13.89 23.92
N ALA A 621 17.31 -14.10 25.17
CA ALA A 621 16.63 -15.01 26.09
C ALA A 621 15.20 -14.54 26.41
N HIS A 622 14.97 -13.25 26.62
CA HIS A 622 13.61 -12.70 26.80
C HIS A 622 12.73 -12.91 25.57
N ILE A 623 13.27 -12.78 24.36
CA ILE A 623 12.55 -13.10 23.12
C ILE A 623 12.15 -14.58 23.10
N VAL A 624 13.09 -15.49 23.37
CA VAL A 624 12.80 -16.93 23.44
C VAL A 624 11.74 -17.22 24.50
N HIS A 625 11.89 -16.67 25.70
CA HIS A 625 10.92 -16.83 26.79
C HIS A 625 9.54 -16.31 26.39
N ARG A 626 9.45 -15.13 25.77
CA ARG A 626 8.20 -14.53 25.30
C ARG A 626 7.46 -15.46 24.33
N TRP A 627 8.15 -16.04 23.35
CA TRP A 627 7.50 -16.75 22.25
C TRP A 627 7.39 -18.26 22.42
N LEU A 628 8.23 -18.85 23.28
CA LEU A 628 8.33 -20.31 23.44
C LEU A 628 7.99 -20.77 24.86
N ILE A 629 7.75 -19.88 25.82
CA ILE A 629 7.50 -20.28 27.22
C ILE A 629 6.20 -19.62 27.70
N PRO A 630 5.26 -20.36 28.32
CA PRO A 630 5.42 -21.73 28.84
C PRO A 630 5.11 -22.87 27.86
N ASP A 631 4.25 -22.63 26.87
CA ASP A 631 3.74 -23.68 25.99
C ASP A 631 3.21 -23.02 24.71
N PRO A 632 3.96 -23.05 23.59
CA PRO A 632 3.52 -22.47 22.32
C PRO A 632 2.70 -23.47 21.50
N ASP A 633 1.79 -22.97 20.68
CA ASP A 633 0.98 -23.83 19.81
C ASP A 633 1.78 -24.43 18.64
N ASP A 634 2.82 -23.73 18.17
CA ASP A 634 3.79 -24.19 17.15
C ASP A 634 5.24 -23.89 17.59
N PRO A 635 5.84 -24.73 18.45
CA PRO A 635 7.21 -24.55 18.89
C PRO A 635 8.22 -24.72 17.75
N VAL A 636 7.97 -25.64 16.82
CA VAL A 636 8.98 -26.10 15.86
C VAL A 636 9.38 -24.99 14.89
N SER A 637 8.39 -24.32 14.29
CA SER A 637 8.65 -23.22 13.35
C SER A 637 9.42 -22.06 14.00
N ARG A 638 9.00 -21.67 15.21
CA ARG A 638 9.56 -20.53 15.95
C ARG A 638 10.97 -20.77 16.46
N VAL A 639 11.29 -22.01 16.84
CA VAL A 639 12.61 -22.35 17.38
C VAL A 639 13.70 -22.21 16.31
N HIS A 640 13.39 -22.56 15.07
CA HIS A 640 14.30 -22.33 13.94
C HIS A 640 14.52 -20.84 13.67
N ASP A 641 13.43 -20.05 13.67
CA ASP A 641 13.50 -18.61 13.43
C ASP A 641 14.33 -17.84 14.47
N PHE A 642 14.37 -18.31 15.72
CA PHE A 642 15.16 -17.69 16.79
C PHE A 642 16.53 -18.30 17.02
N SER A 643 16.96 -19.23 16.16
CA SER A 643 18.32 -19.80 16.16
C SER A 643 18.79 -20.30 17.53
N LEU A 644 17.93 -20.99 18.30
CA LEU A 644 18.23 -21.41 19.68
C LEU A 644 19.52 -22.24 19.81
N ALA A 645 19.85 -23.02 18.78
CA ALA A 645 21.12 -23.75 18.68
C ALA A 645 22.35 -22.85 18.93
N SER A 646 22.33 -21.65 18.35
CA SER A 646 23.42 -20.68 18.47
C SER A 646 23.57 -20.13 19.88
N LEU A 647 22.50 -20.13 20.68
CA LEU A 647 22.52 -19.69 22.08
C LEU A 647 23.36 -20.60 22.97
N LEU A 648 23.46 -21.89 22.62
CA LEU A 648 24.22 -22.88 23.40
C LEU A 648 25.73 -22.64 23.35
N ALA A 649 26.23 -21.82 22.42
CA ALA A 649 27.61 -21.35 22.44
C ALA A 649 27.88 -20.40 23.63
N CYS A 650 26.85 -19.81 24.25
CA CYS A 650 26.98 -19.08 25.51
C CYS A 650 27.06 -20.06 26.68
N THR A 651 28.27 -20.33 27.19
CA THR A 651 28.47 -21.23 28.34
C THR A 651 27.81 -20.69 29.62
N LYS A 652 27.80 -19.37 29.81
CA LYS A 652 27.11 -18.69 30.91
C LYS A 652 25.60 -18.88 30.90
N LEU A 653 24.99 -19.13 29.73
CA LEU A 653 23.56 -19.47 29.62
C LEU A 653 23.31 -20.85 30.26
N CYS A 654 24.15 -21.83 29.94
CA CYS A 654 24.02 -23.20 30.47
C CYS A 654 24.40 -23.27 31.95
N GLN A 655 25.39 -22.48 32.38
CA GLN A 655 25.90 -22.42 33.75
C GLN A 655 25.33 -21.21 34.52
N ALA A 656 24.10 -20.80 34.21
CA ALA A 656 23.53 -19.56 34.72
C ALA A 656 23.52 -19.49 36.26
N THR A 657 24.20 -18.49 36.81
CA THR A 657 24.22 -18.18 38.24
C THR A 657 23.52 -16.87 38.56
N ALA A 658 23.11 -16.68 39.81
CA ALA A 658 22.53 -15.42 40.28
C ALA A 658 23.53 -14.24 40.17
N ALA A 659 24.84 -14.50 40.24
CA ALA A 659 25.86 -13.47 40.11
C ALA A 659 25.93 -12.90 38.69
N ASP A 660 25.73 -13.74 37.67
CA ASP A 660 25.82 -13.33 36.27
C ASP A 660 24.50 -12.68 35.79
N TRP A 661 23.35 -13.25 36.20
CA TRP A 661 22.07 -12.94 35.58
C TRP A 661 21.10 -12.14 36.45
N GLY A 662 21.32 -12.08 37.77
CA GLY A 662 20.46 -11.33 38.70
C GLY A 662 19.00 -11.76 38.61
N ASP A 663 18.11 -10.79 38.42
CA ASP A 663 16.65 -10.99 38.36
C ASP A 663 16.22 -11.84 37.14
N ASP A 664 17.04 -11.93 36.10
CA ASP A 664 16.73 -12.69 34.89
C ASP A 664 17.11 -14.17 35.00
N LEU A 665 17.72 -14.61 36.11
CA LEU A 665 18.21 -15.98 36.28
C LEU A 665 17.16 -17.04 35.90
N ALA A 666 15.94 -16.90 36.39
CA ALA A 666 14.87 -17.86 36.12
C ALA A 666 14.49 -17.89 34.62
N CYS A 667 14.50 -16.74 33.94
CA CYS A 667 14.26 -16.66 32.51
C CYS A 667 15.38 -17.37 31.74
N ILE A 668 16.64 -17.04 32.04
CA ILE A 668 17.83 -17.61 31.41
C ILE A 668 17.86 -19.13 31.55
N GLN A 669 17.62 -19.65 32.75
CA GLN A 669 17.64 -21.09 33.00
C GLN A 669 16.53 -21.83 32.23
N ARG A 670 15.34 -21.25 32.14
CA ARG A 670 14.24 -21.82 31.34
C ARG A 670 14.60 -21.84 29.85
N VAL A 671 15.18 -20.75 29.34
CA VAL A 671 15.63 -20.66 27.95
C VAL A 671 16.71 -21.70 27.65
N ALA A 672 17.64 -21.93 28.58
CA ALA A 672 18.65 -22.98 28.44
C ALA A 672 18.03 -24.38 28.29
N VAL A 673 16.94 -24.68 29.02
CA VAL A 673 16.18 -25.93 28.86
C VAL A 673 15.62 -26.05 27.45
N VAL A 674 14.98 -24.99 26.93
CA VAL A 674 14.39 -24.99 25.58
C VAL A 674 15.47 -25.12 24.51
N ALA A 675 16.62 -24.45 24.67
CA ALA A 675 17.72 -24.53 23.72
C ALA A 675 18.33 -25.93 23.65
N VAL A 676 18.54 -26.59 24.80
CA VAL A 676 18.99 -27.99 24.83
C VAL A 676 17.94 -28.91 24.23
N TRP A 677 16.66 -28.76 24.60
CA TRP A 677 15.56 -29.54 24.03
C TRP A 677 15.55 -29.48 22.50
N HIS A 678 15.78 -28.30 21.91
CA HIS A 678 15.81 -28.14 20.46
C HIS A 678 16.89 -28.98 19.77
N GLU A 679 18.10 -29.06 20.32
CA GLU A 679 19.17 -29.87 19.74
C GLU A 679 18.82 -31.37 19.73
N TRP A 680 18.24 -31.85 20.83
CA TRP A 680 17.76 -33.24 20.92
C TRP A 680 16.60 -33.51 19.96
N PHE A 681 15.68 -32.55 19.84
CA PHE A 681 14.59 -32.62 18.87
C PHE A 681 15.13 -32.65 17.43
N ALA A 682 16.07 -31.77 17.09
CA ALA A 682 16.67 -31.68 15.77
C ALA A 682 17.41 -32.98 15.40
N TRP A 683 18.16 -33.57 16.33
CA TRP A 683 18.78 -34.88 16.11
C TRP A 683 17.72 -35.96 15.86
N TYR A 684 16.72 -36.05 16.73
CA TYR A 684 15.65 -37.04 16.58
C TYR A 684 14.90 -36.91 15.24
N TRP A 685 14.63 -35.68 14.78
CA TRP A 685 13.84 -35.45 13.58
C TRP A 685 14.64 -35.58 12.28
N THR A 686 15.91 -35.19 12.30
CA THR A 686 16.76 -35.20 11.09
C THR A 686 17.62 -36.45 10.93
N ASP A 687 17.61 -37.32 11.93
CA ASP A 687 18.46 -38.52 12.03
C ASP A 687 19.97 -38.19 11.94
N LYS A 688 20.36 -36.95 12.27
CA LYS A 688 21.74 -36.47 12.24
C LYS A 688 22.20 -36.08 13.65
N ALA A 689 23.23 -36.76 14.14
CA ALA A 689 23.85 -36.42 15.41
C ALA A 689 24.50 -35.02 15.31
N PRO A 690 24.50 -34.24 16.42
CA PRO A 690 25.23 -32.98 16.48
C PRO A 690 26.73 -33.21 16.30
N GLU A 691 27.45 -32.18 15.83
CA GLU A 691 28.90 -32.26 15.60
C GLU A 691 29.68 -32.55 16.90
N ASP A 692 29.23 -32.01 18.03
CA ASP A 692 29.81 -32.22 19.35
C ASP A 692 28.76 -32.79 20.31
N LEU A 693 28.65 -34.12 20.29
CA LEU A 693 27.68 -34.86 21.07
C LEU A 693 28.02 -34.88 22.58
N ASP A 694 29.30 -34.93 22.93
CA ASP A 694 29.76 -34.84 24.32
C ASP A 694 29.35 -33.50 24.96
N ALA A 695 29.51 -32.39 24.23
CA ALA A 695 29.07 -31.08 24.70
C ALA A 695 27.55 -31.01 24.89
N LEU A 696 26.74 -31.59 24.00
CA LEU A 696 25.29 -31.62 24.17
C LEU A 696 24.89 -32.41 25.44
N VAL A 697 25.50 -33.57 25.68
CA VAL A 697 25.27 -34.40 26.86
C VAL A 697 25.62 -33.62 28.14
N GLU A 698 26.79 -32.98 28.19
CA GLU A 698 27.21 -32.22 29.36
C GLU A 698 26.34 -30.98 29.60
N ARG A 699 26.02 -30.21 28.56
CA ARG A 699 25.09 -29.07 28.67
C ARG A 699 23.73 -29.52 29.20
N THR A 700 23.21 -30.64 28.71
CA THR A 700 21.95 -31.23 29.21
C THR A 700 22.05 -31.54 30.70
N ARG A 701 23.14 -32.19 31.12
CA ARG A 701 23.38 -32.53 32.53
C ARG A 701 23.42 -31.28 33.41
N ILE A 702 24.10 -30.22 32.97
CA ILE A 702 24.21 -28.96 33.69
C ILE A 702 22.84 -28.29 33.80
N VAL A 703 22.12 -28.14 32.69
CA VAL A 703 20.82 -27.45 32.64
C VAL A 703 19.76 -28.18 33.47
N MET A 704 19.82 -29.51 33.58
CA MET A 704 18.93 -30.29 34.45
C MET A 704 19.19 -30.14 35.96
N LYS A 705 20.26 -29.42 36.37
CA LYS A 705 20.48 -29.02 37.77
C LYS A 705 19.62 -27.81 38.18
N LEU A 706 18.85 -27.24 37.24
CA LEU A 706 17.91 -26.14 37.47
C LEU A 706 16.94 -26.43 38.62
N ASP A 707 16.74 -25.46 39.50
CA ASP A 707 15.71 -25.49 40.53
C ASP A 707 14.32 -25.81 39.96
N ALA A 708 13.64 -26.79 40.55
CA ALA A 708 12.37 -27.30 40.02
C ALA A 708 11.26 -26.24 39.99
N ARG A 709 11.28 -25.22 40.87
CA ARG A 709 10.30 -24.12 40.84
C ARG A 709 10.51 -23.24 39.62
N SER A 710 11.75 -22.95 39.29
CA SER A 710 12.11 -22.21 38.08
C SER A 710 11.76 -23.00 36.81
N ALA A 711 11.79 -24.34 36.86
CA ALA A 711 11.48 -25.21 35.71
C ALA A 711 9.98 -25.44 35.43
N VAL A 712 9.06 -24.99 36.28
CA VAL A 712 7.61 -25.24 36.12
C VAL A 712 7.07 -24.83 34.74
N GLY A 713 7.54 -23.69 34.22
CA GLY A 713 7.14 -23.14 32.93
C GLY A 713 7.68 -23.92 31.72
N VAL A 714 8.66 -24.80 31.90
CA VAL A 714 9.28 -25.58 30.80
C VAL A 714 9.10 -27.09 30.97
N GLY A 715 8.16 -27.50 31.83
CA GLY A 715 7.95 -28.92 32.12
C GLY A 715 7.59 -29.78 30.90
N ALA A 716 6.89 -29.21 29.90
CA ALA A 716 6.59 -29.91 28.65
C ALA A 716 7.87 -30.26 27.88
N TYR A 717 8.78 -29.30 27.75
CA TYR A 717 10.10 -29.50 27.13
C TYR A 717 10.94 -30.54 27.86
N VAL A 718 10.91 -30.59 29.19
CA VAL A 718 11.62 -31.63 29.97
C VAL A 718 11.04 -33.02 29.69
N SER A 719 9.71 -33.15 29.63
CA SER A 719 9.05 -34.42 29.28
C SER A 719 9.39 -34.89 27.85
N GLU A 720 9.44 -33.96 26.89
CA GLU A 720 9.80 -34.27 25.50
C GLU A 720 11.29 -34.60 25.35
N LEU A 721 12.16 -33.89 26.06
CA LEU A 721 13.60 -34.16 26.11
C LEU A 721 13.85 -35.63 26.51
N ARG A 722 13.19 -36.10 27.57
CA ARG A 722 13.23 -37.51 28.00
C ARG A 722 12.78 -38.45 26.88
N TYR A 723 11.68 -38.11 26.20
CA TYR A 723 11.15 -38.90 25.09
C TYR A 723 12.16 -39.03 23.95
N TYR A 724 12.72 -37.91 23.47
CA TYR A 724 13.69 -37.90 22.37
C TYR A 724 14.96 -38.66 22.73
N MET A 725 15.53 -38.45 23.92
CA MET A 725 16.72 -39.18 24.36
C MET A 725 16.48 -40.70 24.46
N THR A 726 15.30 -41.11 24.94
CA THR A 726 14.93 -42.53 25.02
C THR A 726 14.81 -43.14 23.62
N ARG A 727 14.23 -42.40 22.67
CA ARG A 727 14.12 -42.81 21.27
C ARG A 727 15.48 -42.89 20.60
N ILE A 728 16.31 -41.85 20.70
CA ILE A 728 17.66 -41.82 20.14
C ILE A 728 18.50 -42.98 20.69
N ARG A 729 18.44 -43.27 21.99
CA ARG A 729 19.13 -44.43 22.57
C ARG A 729 18.69 -45.76 21.96
N LYS A 730 17.40 -45.90 21.67
CA LYS A 730 16.82 -47.12 21.08
C LYS A 730 17.19 -47.26 19.60
N ASP A 731 17.08 -46.16 18.86
CA ASP A 731 17.17 -46.14 17.41
C ASP A 731 18.64 -46.01 16.93
N TYR A 732 19.50 -45.38 17.74
CA TYR A 732 20.93 -45.12 17.46
C TYR A 732 21.87 -45.58 18.60
N PRO A 733 21.83 -46.86 19.02
CA PRO A 733 22.59 -47.34 20.18
C PRO A 733 24.11 -47.15 20.04
N SER A 734 24.66 -47.26 18.83
CA SER A 734 26.09 -47.08 18.55
C SER A 734 26.57 -45.64 18.68
N HIS A 735 25.70 -44.65 18.48
CA HIS A 735 26.07 -43.23 18.63
C HIS A 735 26.11 -42.79 20.10
N VAL A 736 25.46 -43.54 20.98
CA VAL A 736 25.31 -43.18 22.40
C VAL A 736 26.14 -44.06 23.33
N GLU A 737 26.84 -45.04 22.77
CA GLU A 737 27.73 -45.94 23.49
C GLU A 737 28.92 -45.15 24.06
N GLY A 738 29.13 -45.21 25.37
CA GLY A 738 30.18 -44.46 26.07
C GLY A 738 29.77 -43.10 26.66
N LEU A 739 28.58 -42.59 26.34
CA LEU A 739 28.14 -41.24 26.77
C LEU A 739 27.31 -41.20 28.06
N HIS A 740 27.26 -42.30 28.82
CA HIS A 740 26.47 -42.41 30.06
C HIS A 740 24.99 -41.98 29.91
N PHE A 741 24.39 -42.25 28.74
CA PHE A 741 22.99 -41.90 28.45
C PHE A 741 21.96 -42.40 29.47
N PRO A 742 22.06 -43.61 30.04
CA PRO A 742 21.12 -44.06 31.07
C PRO A 742 21.05 -43.13 32.28
N ASP A 743 22.20 -42.63 32.73
CA ASP A 743 22.31 -41.73 33.88
C ASP A 743 21.72 -40.36 33.55
N LEU A 744 21.94 -39.88 32.31
CA LEU A 744 21.36 -38.61 31.85
C LEU A 744 19.83 -38.70 31.73
N ILE A 745 19.28 -39.79 31.17
CA ILE A 745 17.83 -40.03 31.10
C ILE A 745 17.23 -40.05 32.51
N SER A 746 17.88 -40.75 33.45
CA SER A 746 17.44 -40.80 34.85
C SER A 746 17.46 -39.42 35.52
N THR A 747 18.46 -38.58 35.19
CA THR A 747 18.53 -37.19 35.67
C THR A 747 17.34 -36.35 35.17
N VAL A 748 16.99 -36.47 33.88
CA VAL A 748 15.82 -35.79 33.28
C VAL A 748 14.53 -36.30 33.90
N GLU A 749 14.40 -37.62 34.13
CA GLU A 749 13.24 -38.23 34.80
C GLU A 749 13.03 -37.73 36.23
N GLY A 750 14.12 -37.64 37.01
CA GLY A 750 14.07 -37.10 38.37
C GLY A 750 13.58 -35.65 38.35
N ARG A 751 14.12 -34.82 37.45
CA ARG A 751 13.69 -33.42 37.30
C ARG A 751 12.24 -33.29 36.85
N GLU A 752 11.81 -34.13 35.91
CA GLU A 752 10.41 -34.19 35.45
C GLU A 752 9.45 -34.51 36.62
N ALA A 753 9.83 -35.47 37.48
CA ALA A 753 9.05 -35.85 38.65
C ALA A 753 8.93 -34.70 39.67
N GLU A 754 10.03 -34.01 39.97
CA GLU A 754 10.04 -32.83 40.86
C GLU A 754 9.14 -31.70 40.32
N ILE A 755 9.17 -31.43 39.01
CA ILE A 755 8.32 -30.42 38.37
C ILE A 755 6.84 -30.83 38.48
N LYS A 756 6.51 -32.10 38.22
CA LYS A 756 5.13 -32.61 38.35
C LYS A 756 4.62 -32.52 39.77
N GLU A 757 5.45 -32.86 40.75
CA GLU A 757 5.12 -32.68 42.16
C GLU A 757 4.81 -31.21 42.43
N LEU A 758 5.71 -30.28 42.10
CA LEU A 758 5.46 -28.85 42.32
C LEU A 758 4.20 -28.32 41.64
N LYS A 759 3.88 -28.76 40.41
CA LYS A 759 2.62 -28.41 39.73
C LYS A 759 1.41 -28.90 40.53
N ASN A 760 1.45 -30.14 41.01
CA ASN A 760 0.37 -30.71 41.83
C ASN A 760 0.17 -29.96 43.15
N TRP A 761 1.25 -29.45 43.75
CA TRP A 761 1.19 -28.61 44.96
C TRP A 761 0.72 -27.17 44.67
N ALA A 762 1.06 -26.62 43.50
CA ALA A 762 0.75 -25.24 43.12
C ALA A 762 -0.67 -25.04 42.55
N LEU A 763 -1.33 -26.10 42.05
CA LEU A 763 -2.75 -26.07 41.79
C LEU A 763 -3.49 -25.89 43.13
N PRO A 764 -4.09 -24.72 43.41
CA PRO A 764 -4.90 -24.58 44.61
C PRO A 764 -6.03 -25.62 44.55
N ALA A 765 -6.55 -26.07 45.69
CA ALA A 765 -7.76 -26.87 45.81
C ALA A 765 -9.05 -26.13 45.33
N ALA A 766 -8.94 -25.28 44.31
CA ALA A 766 -10.00 -24.51 43.66
C ALA A 766 -10.95 -25.39 42.83
N THR A 767 -10.75 -26.70 42.80
CA THR A 767 -11.66 -27.70 42.26
C THR A 767 -12.08 -28.72 43.32
N SER A 768 -12.37 -28.27 44.55
CA SER A 768 -13.33 -28.99 45.40
C SER A 768 -14.74 -28.59 44.96
N PRO A 769 -15.49 -29.44 44.23
CA PRO A 769 -16.87 -29.15 43.88
C PRO A 769 -17.71 -29.46 45.13
N GLY A 770 -17.85 -28.50 46.04
CA GLY A 770 -18.62 -28.74 47.26
C GLY A 770 -18.63 -27.56 48.20
N ILE A 771 -19.83 -27.00 48.38
CA ILE A 771 -20.22 -25.93 49.32
C ILE A 771 -20.12 -24.52 48.69
N LEU A 772 -21.07 -24.25 47.80
CA LEU A 772 -21.69 -22.92 47.71
C LEU A 772 -22.33 -22.61 49.08
N THR A 773 -21.64 -21.89 49.95
CA THR A 773 -22.34 -21.13 51.00
C THR A 773 -23.06 -19.95 50.37
N GLN A 774 -24.35 -19.90 50.62
CA GLN A 774 -25.39 -19.00 50.14
C GLN A 774 -25.23 -17.52 50.60
N GLY A 775 -24.00 -16.99 50.60
CA GLY A 775 -23.65 -15.70 51.22
C GLY A 775 -23.14 -14.58 50.32
N GLN A 776 -22.95 -14.81 49.01
CA GLN A 776 -22.42 -13.77 48.09
C GLN A 776 -23.30 -13.57 46.84
N ARG A 777 -24.62 -13.57 47.04
CA ARG A 777 -25.55 -12.77 46.22
C ARG A 777 -25.97 -11.57 47.05
N LEU A 778 -25.15 -10.52 47.05
CA LEU A 778 -25.50 -9.11 47.28
C LEU A 778 -24.20 -8.30 47.35
N ARG A 779 -23.66 -7.96 46.18
CA ARG A 779 -22.98 -6.69 45.87
C ARG A 779 -22.88 -6.54 44.36
#